data_AF-M7SBI7-F1
#
_entry.id   AF-M7SBI7-F1
#
_cell.length_a   1.000
_cell.length_b   1.000
_cell.length_c   1.000
_cell.angle_alpha   90.00
_cell.angle_beta   90.00
_cell.angle_gamma   90.00
#
_symmetry.space_group_name_H-M   'P 1'
#
loop_
_entity.id
_entity.type
_entity.pdbx_description
1 polymer ?
#
loop_
_entity_poly.entity_id
_entity_poly.type
_entity_poly.pdbx_seq_one_letter_code
_entity_poly.pdbx_strand_id
1 'polypeptide(L)'
;MWWLVSLGQRVGEGQKKVMSPSPGDEAHSHQDSNPKSTGGGGAGSGLASVFKGLAGAAKLSKSPPVSLQSSTSINAQIAQHLSSSSTAAHDLPQQHAEVFEQLKNGPLSERVAASHTLRYAIADYPLNPVLDIWYAAKDLIDSTNAAPTRHAGWQLLTECVKHSSSTDLERMEYFRTLSAPANPDDFHLQLAALVDLTNNGRNLSGFYYDVFPLLTKWLISKFHAVKVARRKQGSRPQGKAIATGEDRDFTQLFHYITSVIKFNFNVADDEAAEVLIDALLDICLKTSVEEDLRACIGVIEAIVTFGAIPPEKLQRCVHVLSSIYYMVPSLQKDAWHTFSMLCRSHNGQATVRLLLEVLKNVPKDADKRAENIREVRGAISILQKLVSKSSEKGYPAVPYPLLVDGLTTVVKTTSARKVHVDILRLINALFCDAHGNVNSMLDDEDWGPLFDVAAACSKSTYEGRDSSIPEDPASKDKAEELRILITRIEEILEQQSNGLLQRHDCIFFFAKVHCDLPDSAAVLVLNYAKEFRSCFPSDPDWESNLDLILNAFFTNKGRSTEVRIKALQIITEVYDMVELINDQIEPDFVPGLMRRLLSNVTTQNLCQNLLRKQQAQFYARKVLVTILQKMAQIITQPQVAMHILEFLACLYRIPSLYVNFREDEYRIVFGICFRYVQYVRDKKQHHRMSYASDSSATPPPTASTTESQVRPNASDDLPQYVYALGFQVITNWFLALKLQDRVNQVGWIAKNLFSDVDGSQYSDDQAQITIDFLQRATYADVDESESDPLFTPARFGEIQKKRWLIGNSIVTIEQATSTGWAQITKHGHKVGVIYIGEGQTKETEILSNVSGSGDYVKFLNRLGTLTRLKNAKFNTQGLDRSYDTDGQYTFCWRDRLTEIVFHVTTQMPTNLDHDPQCTMKKRHIGNDFVNIIFNDSGLPFKFDTFPSDFNYVNIVITPESRASFVATRQRTSNDVDESFYKVHVMSRPGFPEISPASEMKIVSLKALPDFIRLLALNASVFCLVWASRAGGEYISPWRSRLREINRLREKYGARPAALGGANPSPPGTAMGHANPMMNPASAQLEAAKTGNTVRDSFTSLRRSSVATFFTTASEQTSHRSSTFSTATTDNTEVRSATGAEFLVDSVDFSKWA
;
A
#
# COMPACT_ATOMS: atom_id res chain seq x y z
N MET A 1 -46.17 -31.48 1.71
CA MET A 1 -46.49 -31.66 0.27
C MET A 1 -45.16 -31.97 -0.42
N TRP A 2 -44.98 -33.17 -0.99
CA TRP A 2 -45.23 -33.48 -2.43
C TRP A 2 -44.32 -32.67 -3.37
N TRP A 3 -43.59 -33.21 -4.36
CA TRP A 3 -43.36 -34.59 -4.88
C TRP A 3 -42.20 -34.48 -5.94
N LEU A 4 -41.32 -35.43 -6.31
CA LEU A 4 -40.78 -36.72 -5.80
C LEU A 4 -39.58 -37.13 -6.73
N VAL A 5 -39.01 -38.36 -6.61
CA VAL A 5 -37.98 -39.01 -7.49
C VAL A 5 -36.53 -38.49 -7.33
N SER A 6 -35.46 -39.24 -7.02
CA SER A 6 -35.14 -40.67 -6.73
C SER A 6 -34.43 -41.50 -7.83
N LEU A 7 -33.61 -42.47 -7.35
CA LEU A 7 -32.82 -43.53 -8.04
C LEU A 7 -31.49 -43.12 -8.73
N GLY A 8 -30.40 -43.90 -8.59
CA GLY A 8 -30.23 -45.05 -7.70
C GLY A 8 -28.92 -45.86 -7.84
N GLN A 9 -28.79 -46.87 -6.95
CA GLN A 9 -27.87 -48.04 -6.94
C GLN A 9 -26.34 -47.77 -6.96
N ARG A 10 -25.53 -48.23 -5.98
CA ARG A 10 -25.26 -49.60 -5.45
C ARG A 10 -24.50 -50.53 -6.41
N VAL A 11 -23.22 -50.73 -6.11
CA VAL A 11 -22.55 -52.05 -6.07
C VAL A 11 -21.75 -52.09 -4.76
N GLY A 12 -21.54 -53.27 -4.16
CA GLY A 12 -20.66 -53.41 -3.00
C GLY A 12 -20.44 -54.86 -2.59
N GLU A 13 -19.20 -55.17 -2.21
CA GLU A 13 -18.70 -56.40 -1.58
C GLU A 13 -17.26 -56.08 -1.10
N GLY A 14 -16.72 -56.60 0.00
CA GLY A 14 -17.35 -57.38 1.07
C GLY A 14 -16.42 -58.47 1.62
N GLN A 15 -15.98 -58.36 2.89
CA GLN A 15 -15.52 -59.53 3.64
C GLN A 15 -15.60 -59.33 5.16
N LYS A 16 -15.93 -60.42 5.87
CA LYS A 16 -15.97 -60.49 7.33
C LYS A 16 -14.69 -61.13 7.85
N LYS A 17 -14.31 -60.84 9.09
CA LYS A 17 -13.68 -61.85 9.96
C LYS A 17 -14.27 -61.77 11.37
N VAL A 18 -14.18 -62.89 12.08
CA VAL A 18 -14.90 -63.18 13.33
C VAL A 18 -13.87 -63.62 14.37
N MET A 19 -14.03 -63.24 15.64
CA MET A 19 -13.94 -64.09 16.85
C MET A 19 -13.89 -63.27 18.15
N SER A 20 -14.51 -63.85 19.18
CA SER A 20 -14.37 -63.56 20.63
C SER A 20 -13.75 -64.80 21.31
N PRO A 21 -13.55 -64.90 22.64
CA PRO A 21 -13.73 -63.95 23.76
C PRO A 21 -12.49 -63.84 24.70
N SER A 22 -12.64 -63.25 25.90
CA SER A 22 -11.69 -63.32 27.03
C SER A 22 -11.70 -64.70 27.73
N PRO A 23 -10.68 -65.05 28.56
CA PRO A 23 -10.92 -65.09 30.04
C PRO A 23 -9.70 -64.91 30.99
N GLY A 24 -9.98 -64.49 32.25
CA GLY A 24 -9.27 -64.78 33.52
C GLY A 24 -7.77 -64.42 33.73
N ASP A 25 -7.16 -64.61 34.92
CA ASP A 25 -7.68 -64.60 36.32
C ASP A 25 -6.50 -64.66 37.34
N GLU A 26 -6.70 -64.15 38.58
CA GLU A 26 -5.93 -64.42 39.83
C GLU A 26 -4.38 -64.15 39.90
N ALA A 27 -3.67 -64.03 41.05
CA ALA A 27 -3.97 -63.66 42.45
C ALA A 27 -2.66 -63.35 43.27
N HIS A 28 -2.78 -62.75 44.47
CA HIS A 28 -1.82 -62.76 45.62
C HIS A 28 -0.41 -62.08 45.46
N SER A 29 0.34 -61.65 46.50
CA SER A 29 0.03 -61.29 47.91
C SER A 29 1.22 -60.62 48.67
N HIS A 30 0.92 -59.68 49.58
CA HIS A 30 1.55 -59.40 50.90
C HIS A 30 3.03 -58.92 51.09
N GLN A 31 3.24 -58.26 52.26
CA GLN A 31 4.49 -57.99 53.02
C GLN A 31 5.51 -56.97 52.46
N ASP A 32 6.30 -56.25 53.29
CA ASP A 32 6.08 -55.69 54.65
C ASP A 32 7.18 -54.64 55.00
N SER A 33 7.14 -54.09 56.23
CA SER A 33 8.20 -53.37 56.98
C SER A 33 8.25 -51.82 56.98
N ASN A 34 7.75 -51.27 58.09
CA ASN A 34 8.32 -50.12 58.83
C ASN A 34 9.34 -50.71 59.88
N PRO A 35 10.09 -49.99 60.76
CA PRO A 35 9.63 -48.81 61.54
C PRO A 35 10.70 -47.78 62.05
N LYS A 36 10.22 -46.81 62.87
CA LYS A 36 10.94 -46.00 63.91
C LYS A 36 11.91 -44.88 63.44
N SER A 37 12.16 -43.79 64.19
CA SER A 37 11.44 -42.97 65.22
C SER A 37 12.44 -41.87 65.66
N THR A 38 12.13 -40.56 65.78
CA THR A 38 11.31 -39.81 66.76
C THR A 38 11.04 -38.38 66.20
N GLY A 39 10.17 -37.47 66.68
CA GLY A 39 9.29 -37.38 67.86
C GLY A 39 9.67 -36.17 68.75
N GLY A 40 8.83 -35.16 69.02
CA GLY A 40 7.46 -34.85 68.53
C GLY A 40 6.82 -33.64 69.26
N GLY A 41 5.55 -33.32 68.94
CA GLY A 41 4.70 -32.31 69.63
C GLY A 41 4.49 -30.98 68.87
N GLY A 42 3.28 -30.41 68.79
CA GLY A 42 1.96 -30.90 69.24
C GLY A 42 0.78 -29.99 68.86
N ALA A 43 -0.44 -30.53 68.94
CA ALA A 43 -1.78 -29.92 68.67
C ALA A 43 -2.06 -29.41 67.23
N GLY A 44 -3.26 -29.60 66.63
CA GLY A 44 -4.36 -30.53 66.98
C GLY A 44 -5.77 -29.99 66.67
N SER A 45 -6.42 -30.48 65.58
CA SER A 45 -7.89 -30.53 65.29
C SER A 45 -8.78 -29.30 65.59
N GLY A 46 -9.66 -28.77 64.72
CA GLY A 46 -10.19 -29.28 63.45
C GLY A 46 -11.47 -30.14 63.65
N LEU A 47 -12.59 -29.76 63.02
CA LEU A 47 -13.76 -30.64 62.73
C LEU A 47 -14.75 -29.95 61.78
N ALA A 48 -15.52 -30.73 61.03
CA ALA A 48 -16.64 -30.26 60.20
C ALA A 48 -17.76 -31.31 60.16
N SER A 49 -19.03 -30.89 60.17
CA SER A 49 -20.19 -31.66 59.65
C SER A 49 -21.52 -30.88 59.83
N VAL A 50 -22.61 -31.47 59.33
CA VAL A 50 -24.03 -31.10 59.52
C VAL A 50 -24.53 -29.84 58.78
N PHE A 51 -25.03 -30.06 57.57
CA PHE A 51 -26.21 -29.38 57.05
C PHE A 51 -27.08 -30.38 56.27
N LYS A 52 -28.35 -30.57 56.68
CA LYS A 52 -29.33 -31.31 55.88
C LYS A 52 -30.76 -30.96 56.28
N GLY A 53 -31.53 -30.49 55.30
CA GLY A 53 -32.99 -30.39 55.37
C GLY A 53 -33.55 -29.13 56.03
N LEU A 54 -34.19 -28.28 55.23
CA LEU A 54 -35.59 -27.89 55.45
C LEU A 54 -36.14 -27.19 54.19
N ALA A 55 -36.95 -27.92 53.43
CA ALA A 55 -37.85 -27.37 52.42
C ALA A 55 -39.23 -27.97 52.70
N GLY A 56 -40.21 -27.11 52.98
CA GLY A 56 -41.56 -27.52 53.38
C GLY A 56 -42.49 -26.32 53.39
N ALA A 57 -43.56 -26.39 52.59
CA ALA A 57 -44.44 -25.24 52.36
C ALA A 57 -45.53 -25.10 53.44
N ALA A 58 -45.83 -23.86 53.82
CA ALA A 58 -47.06 -23.47 54.51
C ALA A 58 -47.90 -22.55 53.60
N LYS A 59 -49.23 -22.57 53.76
CA LYS A 59 -50.17 -22.00 52.78
C LYS A 59 -50.43 -20.51 52.99
N LEU A 60 -50.76 -19.81 51.89
CA LEU A 60 -51.40 -18.50 51.97
C LEU A 60 -52.75 -18.59 52.69
N SER A 61 -53.05 -17.58 53.49
CA SER A 61 -54.44 -17.17 53.79
C SER A 61 -54.54 -15.65 53.60
N LYS A 62 -55.43 -15.20 52.71
CA LYS A 62 -55.72 -13.78 52.54
C LYS A 62 -56.76 -13.35 53.57
N SER A 63 -56.50 -12.24 54.23
CA SER A 63 -57.47 -11.45 55.00
C SER A 63 -57.67 -10.09 54.31
N PRO A 64 -58.82 -9.43 54.46
CA PRO A 64 -59.15 -8.22 53.70
C PRO A 64 -58.35 -6.98 54.17
N PRO A 65 -58.25 -5.93 53.33
CA PRO A 65 -57.58 -4.69 53.71
C PRO A 65 -58.34 -3.97 54.83
N VAL A 66 -57.61 -3.57 55.87
CA VAL A 66 -58.12 -2.60 56.86
C VAL A 66 -57.99 -1.19 56.26
N SER A 67 -59.05 -0.39 56.39
CA SER A 67 -59.11 0.97 55.85
C SER A 67 -58.05 1.90 56.47
N LEU A 68 -57.43 2.75 55.64
CA LEU A 68 -56.56 3.82 56.15
C LEU A 68 -57.32 4.70 57.15
N GLN A 69 -56.75 4.87 58.35
CA GLN A 69 -57.02 6.01 59.23
C GLN A 69 -55.78 6.91 59.25
N SER A 70 -55.99 8.21 59.37
CA SER A 70 -54.91 9.20 59.24
C SER A 70 -53.92 9.14 60.40
N SER A 71 -52.63 9.24 60.08
CA SER A 71 -51.49 9.18 61.01
C SER A 71 -51.53 10.22 62.14
N THR A 72 -52.33 11.29 62.00
CA THR A 72 -52.57 12.30 63.03
C THR A 72 -53.25 11.75 64.28
N SER A 73 -54.17 10.79 64.16
CA SER A 73 -54.96 10.28 65.30
C SER A 73 -54.16 9.34 66.21
N ILE A 74 -53.29 8.51 65.63
CA ILE A 74 -52.42 7.58 66.37
C ILE A 74 -51.36 8.34 67.18
N ASN A 75 -50.74 9.39 66.61
CA ASN A 75 -49.75 10.19 67.33
C ASN A 75 -50.34 10.89 68.58
N ALA A 76 -51.61 11.27 68.55
CA ALA A 76 -52.28 11.86 69.73
C ALA A 76 -52.48 10.85 70.87
N GLN A 77 -52.81 9.60 70.56
CA GLN A 77 -52.96 8.53 71.56
C GLN A 77 -51.60 8.08 72.13
N ILE A 78 -50.56 8.03 71.32
CA ILE A 78 -49.18 7.75 71.77
C ILE A 78 -48.68 8.84 72.73
N ALA A 79 -48.95 10.12 72.44
CA ALA A 79 -48.59 11.23 73.32
C ALA A 79 -49.25 11.12 74.72
N GLN A 80 -50.52 10.71 74.78
CA GLN A 80 -51.21 10.49 76.07
C GLN A 80 -50.66 9.29 76.86
N HIS A 81 -50.21 8.23 76.19
CA HIS A 81 -49.58 7.10 76.86
C HIS A 81 -48.17 7.41 77.37
N LEU A 82 -47.33 8.12 76.60
CA LEU A 82 -45.98 8.52 77.05
C LEU A 82 -46.02 9.43 78.29
N SER A 83 -47.04 10.26 78.45
CA SER A 83 -47.23 11.07 79.67
C SER A 83 -47.68 10.28 80.91
N SER A 84 -47.92 8.97 80.82
CA SER A 84 -48.45 8.15 81.93
C SER A 84 -47.38 7.33 82.69
N SER A 85 -46.12 7.37 82.27
CA SER A 85 -45.03 6.51 82.79
C SER A 85 -43.87 7.29 83.47
N SER A 86 -44.14 8.46 84.04
CA SER A 86 -43.13 9.33 84.66
C SER A 86 -42.75 8.94 86.10
N THR A 87 -42.33 7.68 86.33
CA THR A 87 -41.93 7.18 87.66
C THR A 87 -40.60 6.41 87.62
N ALA A 88 -39.52 7.08 87.20
CA ALA A 88 -38.15 6.54 87.19
C ALA A 88 -37.06 7.58 87.55
N ALA A 89 -37.43 8.73 88.12
CA ALA A 89 -36.52 9.86 88.37
C ALA A 89 -35.67 9.72 89.65
N HIS A 90 -34.97 8.57 89.83
CA HIS A 90 -34.23 8.28 91.08
C HIS A 90 -32.79 7.77 90.94
N ASP A 91 -32.31 7.36 89.76
CA ASP A 91 -30.97 6.75 89.58
C ASP A 91 -29.88 7.70 89.01
N LEU A 92 -30.10 9.03 89.09
CA LEU A 92 -29.05 10.03 88.85
C LEU A 92 -28.24 10.30 90.14
N PRO A 93 -26.90 10.16 90.13
CA PRO A 93 -26.06 10.57 91.26
C PRO A 93 -26.31 12.04 91.63
N GLN A 94 -26.31 12.37 92.94
CA GLN A 94 -26.66 13.72 93.43
C GLN A 94 -25.89 14.86 92.73
N GLN A 95 -24.62 14.64 92.39
CA GLN A 95 -23.76 15.60 91.69
C GLN A 95 -24.22 15.93 90.25
N HIS A 96 -25.02 15.07 89.63
CA HIS A 96 -25.58 15.28 88.28
C HIS A 96 -27.05 15.73 88.31
N ALA A 97 -27.78 15.50 89.40
CA ALA A 97 -29.15 15.96 89.56
C ALA A 97 -29.27 17.51 89.56
N GLU A 98 -28.36 18.20 90.24
CA GLU A 98 -28.29 19.67 90.22
C GLU A 98 -27.97 20.21 88.82
N VAL A 99 -27.03 19.58 88.12
CA VAL A 99 -26.64 19.93 86.74
C VAL A 99 -27.78 19.65 85.75
N PHE A 100 -28.59 18.61 85.97
CA PHE A 100 -29.78 18.33 85.16
C PHE A 100 -30.87 19.40 85.33
N GLU A 101 -31.14 19.87 86.56
CA GLU A 101 -32.08 20.99 86.76
C GLU A 101 -31.53 22.31 86.20
N GLN A 102 -30.20 22.55 86.25
CA GLN A 102 -29.56 23.67 85.53
C GLN A 102 -29.73 23.56 83.99
N LEU A 103 -29.59 22.36 83.41
CA LEU A 103 -29.84 22.11 81.98
C LEU A 103 -31.30 22.37 81.59
N LYS A 104 -32.25 22.11 82.49
CA LYS A 104 -33.69 22.20 82.25
C LYS A 104 -34.27 23.60 82.46
N ASN A 105 -33.84 24.28 83.52
CA ASN A 105 -34.46 25.52 84.02
C ASN A 105 -33.52 26.74 84.06
N GLY A 106 -32.22 26.58 83.81
CA GLY A 106 -31.24 27.67 83.87
C GLY A 106 -31.29 28.64 82.67
N PRO A 107 -30.61 29.80 82.76
CA PRO A 107 -30.35 30.66 81.60
C PRO A 107 -29.44 29.95 80.58
N LEU A 108 -29.49 30.37 79.30
CA LEU A 108 -28.79 29.69 78.19
C LEU A 108 -27.28 29.45 78.41
N SER A 109 -26.59 30.34 79.13
CA SER A 109 -25.18 30.18 79.49
C SER A 109 -24.94 29.02 80.47
N GLU A 110 -25.83 28.85 81.45
CA GLU A 110 -25.76 27.76 82.44
C GLU A 110 -26.23 26.45 81.80
N ARG A 111 -27.26 26.47 80.95
CA ARG A 111 -27.69 25.29 80.17
C ARG A 111 -26.55 24.76 79.27
N VAL A 112 -25.76 25.64 78.67
CA VAL A 112 -24.56 25.25 77.89
C VAL A 112 -23.50 24.61 78.79
N ALA A 113 -23.15 25.23 79.92
CA ALA A 113 -22.18 24.66 80.86
C ALA A 113 -22.64 23.28 81.40
N ALA A 114 -23.91 23.17 81.78
CA ALA A 114 -24.54 21.93 82.23
C ALA A 114 -24.54 20.86 81.14
N SER A 115 -24.81 21.22 79.88
CA SER A 115 -24.80 20.27 78.76
C SER A 115 -23.42 19.68 78.49
N HIS A 116 -22.34 20.46 78.65
CA HIS A 116 -20.97 19.92 78.56
C HIS A 116 -20.66 18.97 79.72
N THR A 117 -21.03 19.31 80.96
CA THR A 117 -20.81 18.45 82.14
C THR A 117 -21.57 17.13 82.02
N LEU A 118 -22.85 17.17 81.62
CA LEU A 118 -23.67 15.97 81.41
C LEU A 118 -23.19 15.12 80.23
N ARG A 119 -22.67 15.76 79.17
CA ARG A 119 -22.06 15.04 78.04
C ARG A 119 -20.90 14.15 78.50
N TYR A 120 -19.97 14.68 79.30
CA TYR A 120 -18.87 13.88 79.84
C TYR A 120 -19.39 12.79 80.79
N ALA A 121 -20.34 13.12 81.67
CA ALA A 121 -20.91 12.16 82.60
C ALA A 121 -21.58 10.96 81.90
N ILE A 122 -22.31 11.19 80.80
CA ILE A 122 -22.94 10.14 79.96
C ILE A 122 -21.89 9.30 79.21
N ALA A 123 -20.78 9.92 78.79
CA ALA A 123 -19.70 9.23 78.08
C ALA A 123 -18.87 8.33 79.01
N ASP A 124 -18.64 8.76 80.26
CA ASP A 124 -17.92 7.98 81.28
C ASP A 124 -18.81 6.91 81.92
N TYR A 125 -20.11 7.19 82.12
CA TYR A 125 -21.10 6.28 82.70
C TYR A 125 -22.46 6.38 82.00
N PRO A 126 -23.08 5.26 81.55
CA PRO A 126 -24.45 5.24 81.02
C PRO A 126 -25.51 5.66 82.05
N LEU A 127 -25.70 6.97 82.24
CA LEU A 127 -26.68 7.56 83.17
C LEU A 127 -28.11 7.30 82.69
N ASN A 128 -29.00 6.87 83.61
CA ASN A 128 -30.43 6.78 83.35
C ASN A 128 -31.23 7.75 84.25
N PRO A 129 -32.35 8.31 83.76
CA PRO A 129 -32.92 8.16 82.42
C PRO A 129 -32.33 9.15 81.39
N VAL A 130 -31.83 8.65 80.25
CA VAL A 130 -31.34 9.50 79.13
C VAL A 130 -32.46 10.32 78.50
N LEU A 131 -33.69 9.79 78.50
CA LEU A 131 -34.85 10.44 77.86
C LEU A 131 -35.19 11.81 78.49
N ASP A 132 -35.09 11.95 79.81
CA ASP A 132 -35.36 13.24 80.47
C ASP A 132 -34.28 14.28 80.13
N ILE A 133 -33.01 13.85 80.00
CA ILE A 133 -31.90 14.68 79.51
C ILE A 133 -32.15 15.08 78.04
N TRP A 134 -32.71 14.19 77.22
CA TRP A 134 -33.13 14.50 75.84
C TRP A 134 -34.16 15.63 75.79
N TYR A 135 -35.26 15.51 76.55
CA TYR A 135 -36.29 16.55 76.59
C TYR A 135 -35.78 17.89 77.16
N ALA A 136 -34.83 17.87 78.09
CA ALA A 136 -34.19 19.08 78.65
C ALA A 136 -33.14 19.73 77.72
N ALA A 137 -32.71 19.06 76.65
CA ALA A 137 -31.66 19.55 75.74
C ALA A 137 -32.12 19.77 74.29
N LYS A 138 -33.23 19.16 73.84
CA LYS A 138 -33.59 19.13 72.41
C LYS A 138 -34.02 20.48 71.80
N ASP A 139 -34.35 21.48 72.62
CA ASP A 139 -34.60 22.85 72.16
C ASP A 139 -33.28 23.63 71.92
N LEU A 140 -32.17 23.24 72.54
CA LEU A 140 -30.87 23.92 72.39
C LEU A 140 -30.37 23.89 70.94
N ILE A 141 -30.72 22.86 70.17
CA ILE A 141 -30.35 22.70 68.76
C ILE A 141 -31.23 23.48 67.77
N ASP A 142 -32.26 24.22 68.23
CA ASP A 142 -33.05 25.06 67.32
C ASP A 142 -32.17 26.07 66.58
N SER A 143 -32.44 26.19 65.28
CA SER A 143 -31.91 27.15 64.33
C SER A 143 -31.84 28.60 64.84
N THR A 144 -32.75 29.00 65.74
CA THR A 144 -32.84 30.33 66.35
C THR A 144 -31.73 30.61 67.37
N ASN A 145 -31.14 29.58 67.98
CA ASN A 145 -30.11 29.71 69.01
C ASN A 145 -28.72 30.06 68.44
N ALA A 146 -27.90 30.71 69.27
CA ALA A 146 -26.50 31.00 68.94
C ALA A 146 -25.68 29.72 68.74
N ALA A 147 -24.68 29.76 67.86
CA ALA A 147 -23.91 28.56 67.48
C ALA A 147 -23.31 27.79 68.67
N PRO A 148 -22.71 28.42 69.71
CA PRO A 148 -22.22 27.69 70.88
C PRO A 148 -23.32 26.89 71.61
N THR A 149 -24.52 27.45 71.72
CA THR A 149 -25.69 26.79 72.33
C THR A 149 -26.10 25.55 71.53
N ARG A 150 -26.23 25.71 70.20
CA ARG A 150 -26.59 24.59 69.32
C ARG A 150 -25.51 23.50 69.33
N HIS A 151 -24.23 23.89 69.25
CA HIS A 151 -23.11 22.95 69.25
C HIS A 151 -23.02 22.14 70.56
N ALA A 152 -23.25 22.78 71.72
CA ALA A 152 -23.28 22.07 73.01
C ALA A 152 -24.49 21.13 73.11
N GLY A 153 -25.67 21.56 72.64
CA GLY A 153 -26.86 20.71 72.49
C GLY A 153 -26.61 19.49 71.59
N TRP A 154 -26.11 19.69 70.36
CA TRP A 154 -25.79 18.61 69.43
C TRP A 154 -24.79 17.62 70.05
N GLN A 155 -23.75 18.10 70.73
CA GLN A 155 -22.77 17.22 71.37
C GLN A 155 -23.39 16.37 72.49
N LEU A 156 -24.24 16.96 73.34
CA LEU A 156 -24.95 16.21 74.39
C LEU A 156 -25.90 15.16 73.79
N LEU A 157 -26.74 15.55 72.82
CA LEU A 157 -27.68 14.65 72.14
C LEU A 157 -26.96 13.52 71.39
N THR A 158 -25.76 13.79 70.83
CA THR A 158 -24.93 12.78 70.15
C THR A 158 -24.40 11.71 71.12
N GLU A 159 -24.06 12.06 72.37
CA GLU A 159 -23.75 11.02 73.37
C GLU A 159 -25.02 10.29 73.86
N CYS A 160 -26.15 11.00 74.01
CA CYS A 160 -27.42 10.41 74.43
C CYS A 160 -27.89 9.28 73.50
N VAL A 161 -27.80 9.44 72.17
CA VAL A 161 -28.25 8.41 71.21
C VAL A 161 -27.41 7.13 71.19
N LYS A 162 -26.20 7.14 71.78
CA LYS A 162 -25.34 5.96 71.91
C LYS A 162 -25.83 5.00 72.99
N HIS A 163 -26.78 5.41 73.82
CA HIS A 163 -27.25 4.64 74.97
C HIS A 163 -27.96 3.36 74.56
N SER A 164 -27.34 2.22 74.89
CA SER A 164 -27.62 0.91 74.28
C SER A 164 -28.93 0.24 74.70
N SER A 165 -29.59 0.72 75.76
CA SER A 165 -30.88 0.21 76.25
C SER A 165 -32.10 1.07 75.84
N SER A 166 -31.90 2.07 74.99
CA SER A 166 -32.99 2.93 74.47
C SER A 166 -34.01 2.11 73.66
N THR A 167 -35.29 2.24 74.01
CA THR A 167 -36.41 1.55 73.34
C THR A 167 -36.71 2.11 71.95
N ASP A 168 -37.43 1.35 71.13
CA ASP A 168 -37.83 1.77 69.78
C ASP A 168 -38.68 3.06 69.76
N LEU A 169 -39.47 3.33 70.81
CA LEU A 169 -40.26 4.57 70.93
C LEU A 169 -39.37 5.79 71.25
N GLU A 170 -38.41 5.63 72.16
CA GLU A 170 -37.43 6.68 72.46
C GLU A 170 -36.56 6.95 71.24
N ARG A 171 -36.09 5.89 70.56
CA ARG A 171 -35.31 5.98 69.32
C ARG A 171 -36.08 6.65 68.18
N MET A 172 -37.41 6.46 68.08
CA MET A 172 -38.27 7.19 67.16
C MET A 172 -38.34 8.68 67.51
N GLU A 173 -38.47 9.07 68.78
CA GLU A 173 -38.45 10.47 69.20
C GLU A 173 -37.06 11.12 68.98
N TYR A 174 -35.98 10.37 69.23
CA TYR A 174 -34.62 10.79 68.92
C TYR A 174 -34.46 11.03 67.42
N PHE A 175 -34.88 10.08 66.58
CA PHE A 175 -34.85 10.22 65.12
C PHE A 175 -35.69 11.41 64.63
N ARG A 176 -36.91 11.60 65.12
CA ARG A 176 -37.77 12.75 64.78
C ARG A 176 -37.10 14.08 65.14
N THR A 177 -36.45 14.15 66.29
CA THR A 177 -35.69 15.32 66.75
C THR A 177 -34.48 15.57 65.84
N LEU A 178 -33.65 14.55 65.59
CA LEU A 178 -32.41 14.69 64.80
C LEU A 178 -32.63 14.83 63.29
N SER A 179 -33.77 14.38 62.75
CA SER A 179 -34.12 14.50 61.31
C SER A 179 -34.85 15.80 60.95
N ALA A 180 -35.24 16.60 61.95
CA ALA A 180 -35.90 17.88 61.77
C ALA A 180 -35.02 18.90 61.00
N PRO A 181 -35.60 19.96 60.39
CA PRO A 181 -34.83 21.01 59.74
C PRO A 181 -33.94 21.78 60.74
N ALA A 182 -32.66 21.47 60.76
CA ALA A 182 -31.64 22.12 61.60
C ALA A 182 -31.04 23.37 60.94
N ASN A 183 -30.18 24.08 61.66
CA ASN A 183 -29.34 25.12 61.07
C ASN A 183 -28.42 24.52 59.98
N PRO A 184 -28.31 25.10 58.77
CA PRO A 184 -27.53 24.53 57.67
C PRO A 184 -26.06 24.23 57.99
N ASP A 185 -25.43 25.03 58.86
CA ASP A 185 -24.02 24.94 59.25
C ASP A 185 -23.75 23.75 60.19
N ASP A 186 -24.75 23.36 60.99
CA ASP A 186 -24.65 22.30 61.99
C ASP A 186 -24.81 20.88 61.39
N PHE A 187 -25.02 20.75 60.07
CA PHE A 187 -25.36 19.46 59.45
C PHE A 187 -24.30 18.37 59.67
N HIS A 188 -23.03 18.74 59.77
CA HIS A 188 -21.96 17.81 60.13
C HIS A 188 -22.21 17.13 61.50
N LEU A 189 -22.81 17.85 62.46
CA LEU A 189 -23.25 17.33 63.76
C LEU A 189 -24.55 16.52 63.63
N GLN A 190 -25.51 17.02 62.83
CA GLN A 190 -26.78 16.34 62.55
C GLN A 190 -26.57 14.93 61.94
N LEU A 191 -25.65 14.83 60.98
CA LEU A 191 -25.27 13.58 60.34
C LEU A 191 -24.49 12.67 61.31
N ALA A 192 -23.58 13.21 62.11
CA ALA A 192 -22.87 12.43 63.14
C ALA A 192 -23.83 11.82 64.17
N ALA A 193 -24.80 12.60 64.67
CA ALA A 193 -25.81 12.12 65.60
C ALA A 193 -26.68 11.00 65.00
N LEU A 194 -27.05 11.09 63.71
CA LEU A 194 -27.81 10.03 63.04
C LEU A 194 -26.96 8.77 62.75
N VAL A 195 -25.67 8.94 62.42
CA VAL A 195 -24.69 7.85 62.31
C VAL A 195 -24.57 7.10 63.64
N ASP A 196 -24.45 7.81 64.76
CA ASP A 196 -24.33 7.20 66.09
C ASP A 196 -25.65 6.54 66.54
N LEU A 197 -26.81 7.21 66.39
CA LEU A 197 -28.14 6.64 66.69
C LEU A 197 -28.40 5.32 65.95
N THR A 198 -27.85 5.16 64.75
CA THR A 198 -28.01 3.94 63.94
C THR A 198 -26.85 2.96 64.03
N ASN A 199 -25.84 3.21 64.86
CA ASN A 199 -24.60 2.42 64.92
C ASN A 199 -23.99 2.21 63.52
N ASN A 200 -23.74 3.33 62.83
CA ASN A 200 -23.36 3.43 61.43
C ASN A 200 -24.27 2.61 60.49
N GLY A 201 -25.57 2.89 60.55
CA GLY A 201 -26.58 2.35 59.61
C GLY A 201 -26.99 0.89 59.87
N ARG A 202 -26.56 0.29 60.99
CA ARG A 202 -26.86 -1.09 61.36
C ARG A 202 -28.23 -1.26 62.03
N ASN A 203 -28.62 -0.32 62.89
CA ASN A 203 -29.85 -0.39 63.66
C ASN A 203 -30.82 0.75 63.32
N LEU A 204 -31.89 0.43 62.58
CA LEU A 204 -32.97 1.37 62.24
C LEU A 204 -34.23 1.19 63.12
N SER A 205 -34.12 0.45 64.24
CA SER A 205 -35.26 0.18 65.12
C SER A 205 -35.87 1.48 65.66
N GLY A 206 -37.20 1.52 65.69
CA GLY A 206 -38.01 2.73 65.90
C GLY A 206 -38.48 3.45 64.63
N PHE A 207 -37.68 3.51 63.55
CA PHE A 207 -37.90 4.47 62.45
C PHE A 207 -37.56 3.94 61.04
N TYR A 208 -37.57 2.61 60.89
CA TYR A 208 -37.29 1.83 59.67
C TYR A 208 -37.53 2.54 58.33
N TYR A 209 -38.79 2.85 57.99
CA TYR A 209 -39.18 3.35 56.67
C TYR A 209 -38.85 4.82 56.42
N ASP A 210 -38.62 5.62 57.46
CA ASP A 210 -38.37 7.07 57.34
C ASP A 210 -36.92 7.39 56.88
N VAL A 211 -35.99 6.43 57.00
CA VAL A 211 -34.55 6.63 56.77
C VAL A 211 -34.22 6.88 55.29
N PHE A 212 -34.73 6.04 54.38
CA PHE A 212 -34.42 6.16 52.95
C PHE A 212 -34.98 7.47 52.33
N PRO A 213 -36.23 7.90 52.61
CA PRO A 213 -36.73 9.22 52.23
C PRO A 213 -35.91 10.37 52.82
N LEU A 214 -35.51 10.30 54.10
CA LEU A 214 -34.68 11.32 54.74
C LEU A 214 -33.31 11.45 54.06
N LEU A 215 -32.61 10.33 53.85
CA LEU A 215 -31.30 10.28 53.22
C LEU A 215 -31.34 10.80 51.79
N THR A 216 -32.37 10.45 51.02
CA THR A 216 -32.55 10.92 49.65
C THR A 216 -32.81 12.43 49.60
N LYS A 217 -33.65 12.95 50.51
CA LYS A 217 -33.88 14.39 50.68
C LYS A 217 -32.59 15.14 51.07
N TRP A 218 -31.80 14.60 52.00
CA TRP A 218 -30.50 15.14 52.39
C TRP A 218 -29.50 15.12 51.22
N LEU A 219 -29.44 14.03 50.46
CA LEU A 219 -28.55 13.86 49.31
C LEU A 219 -28.82 14.93 48.23
N ILE A 220 -30.08 15.11 47.84
CA ILE A 220 -30.50 16.14 46.87
C ILE A 220 -30.18 17.55 47.40
N SER A 221 -30.52 17.83 48.66
CA SER A 221 -30.33 19.16 49.28
C SER A 221 -28.84 19.52 49.42
N LYS A 222 -28.01 18.58 49.88
CA LYS A 222 -26.58 18.80 50.08
C LYS A 222 -25.81 18.84 48.76
N PHE A 223 -26.21 18.07 47.74
CA PHE A 223 -25.68 18.25 46.39
C PHE A 223 -25.90 19.68 45.86
N HIS A 224 -27.10 20.25 46.09
CA HIS A 224 -27.37 21.64 45.71
C HIS A 224 -26.48 22.63 46.49
N ALA A 225 -26.33 22.45 47.81
CA ALA A 225 -25.46 23.30 48.64
C ALA A 225 -23.99 23.24 48.17
N VAL A 226 -23.44 22.04 47.99
CA VAL A 226 -22.09 21.78 47.46
C VAL A 226 -21.90 22.41 46.08
N LYS A 227 -22.88 22.27 45.18
CA LYS A 227 -22.84 22.87 43.85
C LYS A 227 -22.83 24.40 43.88
N VAL A 228 -23.46 25.03 44.88
CA VAL A 228 -23.37 26.47 45.13
C VAL A 228 -22.02 26.86 45.74
N ALA A 229 -21.49 26.10 46.69
CA ALA A 229 -20.19 26.33 47.32
C ALA A 229 -19.03 26.27 46.30
N ARG A 230 -18.97 25.18 45.51
CA ARG A 230 -17.99 25.00 44.43
C ARG A 230 -18.08 26.10 43.37
N ARG A 231 -19.29 26.55 43.01
CA ARG A 231 -19.49 27.71 42.11
C ARG A 231 -18.91 29.02 42.68
N LYS A 232 -19.03 29.26 44.00
CA LYS A 232 -18.41 30.42 44.65
C LYS A 232 -16.88 30.33 44.66
N GLN A 233 -16.30 29.13 44.85
CA GLN A 233 -14.85 28.93 44.79
C GLN A 233 -14.26 29.13 43.38
N GLY A 234 -14.97 28.72 42.32
CA GLY A 234 -14.50 28.77 40.93
C GLY A 234 -14.17 30.16 40.36
N SER A 235 -14.41 31.23 41.12
CA SER A 235 -14.03 32.61 40.78
C SER A 235 -12.60 33.01 41.22
N ARG A 236 -11.83 32.12 41.85
CA ARG A 236 -10.45 32.41 42.32
C ARG A 236 -9.37 31.78 41.43
N PRO A 237 -8.27 32.50 41.09
CA PRO A 237 -7.18 31.94 40.29
C PRO A 237 -6.40 30.83 41.01
N GLN A 238 -6.03 29.81 40.23
CA GLN A 238 -5.02 28.76 40.47
C GLN A 238 -4.53 28.54 41.92
N GLY A 239 -5.20 27.60 42.59
CA GLY A 239 -4.65 26.78 43.67
C GLY A 239 -5.31 25.40 43.63
N LYS A 240 -4.69 24.37 44.25
CA LYS A 240 -5.42 23.09 44.45
C LYS A 240 -6.67 23.38 45.29
N ALA A 241 -7.85 22.98 44.79
CA ALA A 241 -9.10 23.19 45.50
C ALA A 241 -9.05 22.50 46.87
N ILE A 242 -9.17 23.28 47.94
CA ILE A 242 -9.28 22.76 49.30
C ILE A 242 -10.75 22.38 49.49
N ALA A 243 -10.99 21.09 49.77
CA ALA A 243 -12.33 20.56 50.03
C ALA A 243 -13.03 21.38 51.12
N THR A 244 -14.22 21.87 50.80
CA THR A 244 -15.08 22.67 51.70
C THR A 244 -15.59 21.85 52.88
N GLY A 245 -16.25 22.50 53.85
CA GLY A 245 -17.01 21.76 54.87
C GLY A 245 -18.12 20.96 54.20
N GLU A 246 -18.82 21.59 53.27
CA GLU A 246 -19.91 21.00 52.48
C GLU A 246 -19.46 19.77 51.67
N ASP A 247 -18.24 19.78 51.10
CA ASP A 247 -17.65 18.61 50.41
C ASP A 247 -17.43 17.43 51.36
N ARG A 248 -16.99 17.69 52.60
CA ARG A 248 -16.76 16.65 53.63
C ARG A 248 -18.09 16.08 54.08
N ASP A 249 -19.07 16.93 54.39
CA ASP A 249 -20.43 16.54 54.78
C ASP A 249 -21.10 15.66 53.73
N PHE A 250 -20.97 16.03 52.45
CA PHE A 250 -21.52 15.28 51.33
C PHE A 250 -20.80 13.93 51.13
N THR A 251 -19.48 13.90 51.31
CA THR A 251 -18.69 12.65 51.31
C THR A 251 -19.10 11.73 52.47
N GLN A 252 -19.25 12.27 53.68
CA GLN A 252 -19.70 11.56 54.87
C GLN A 252 -21.11 10.96 54.65
N LEU A 253 -22.00 11.73 54.03
CA LEU A 253 -23.37 11.30 53.71
C LEU A 253 -23.39 10.09 52.75
N PHE A 254 -22.56 10.08 51.70
CA PHE A 254 -22.44 8.92 50.81
C PHE A 254 -21.93 7.65 51.53
N HIS A 255 -20.95 7.79 52.43
CA HIS A 255 -20.44 6.67 53.24
C HIS A 255 -21.53 6.11 54.17
N TYR A 256 -22.36 6.99 54.74
CA TYR A 256 -23.47 6.61 55.59
C TYR A 256 -24.60 5.92 54.80
N ILE A 257 -25.00 6.47 53.64
CA ILE A 257 -25.98 5.85 52.72
C ILE A 257 -25.53 4.43 52.32
N THR A 258 -24.25 4.27 51.94
CA THR A 258 -23.65 2.97 51.61
C THR A 258 -23.73 1.98 52.78
N SER A 259 -23.52 2.46 54.02
CA SER A 259 -23.62 1.63 55.22
C SER A 259 -25.06 1.21 55.53
N VAL A 260 -26.03 2.13 55.40
CA VAL A 260 -27.47 1.83 55.59
C VAL A 260 -27.97 0.79 54.58
N ILE A 261 -27.62 0.95 53.30
CA ILE A 261 -27.93 -0.04 52.24
C ILE A 261 -27.35 -1.40 52.59
N LYS A 262 -26.06 -1.45 52.96
CA LYS A 262 -25.35 -2.69 53.27
C LYS A 262 -25.96 -3.52 54.41
N PHE A 263 -26.62 -2.88 55.37
CA PHE A 263 -27.19 -3.58 56.54
C PHE A 263 -28.73 -3.68 56.52
N ASN A 264 -29.43 -2.78 55.82
CA ASN A 264 -30.89 -2.60 55.94
C ASN A 264 -31.60 -2.31 54.60
N PHE A 265 -31.06 -2.65 53.42
CA PHE A 265 -31.76 -2.43 52.14
C PHE A 265 -33.14 -3.11 52.07
N ASN A 266 -33.35 -4.21 52.77
CA ASN A 266 -34.65 -4.89 52.89
C ASN A 266 -35.76 -4.07 53.58
N VAL A 267 -35.43 -2.87 54.05
CA VAL A 267 -36.35 -1.88 54.65
C VAL A 267 -36.76 -0.81 53.64
N ALA A 268 -36.01 -0.62 52.55
CA ALA A 268 -36.44 0.22 51.44
C ALA A 268 -37.60 -0.47 50.71
N ASP A 269 -38.69 0.26 50.49
CA ASP A 269 -39.69 -0.11 49.50
C ASP A 269 -39.23 0.31 48.09
N ASP A 270 -39.95 -0.18 47.08
CA ASP A 270 -39.61 0.10 45.67
C ASP A 270 -39.63 1.62 45.40
N GLU A 271 -40.56 2.39 46.00
CA GLU A 271 -40.67 3.84 45.81
C GLU A 271 -39.45 4.59 46.39
N ALA A 272 -39.03 4.30 47.63
CA ALA A 272 -37.86 4.93 48.22
C ALA A 272 -36.55 4.51 47.50
N ALA A 273 -36.46 3.26 47.03
CA ALA A 273 -35.35 2.81 46.19
C ALA A 273 -35.32 3.52 44.82
N GLU A 274 -36.48 3.68 44.18
CA GLU A 274 -36.63 4.41 42.91
C GLU A 274 -36.18 5.87 43.02
N VAL A 275 -36.66 6.60 44.03
CA VAL A 275 -36.34 8.04 44.21
C VAL A 275 -34.88 8.23 44.61
N LEU A 276 -34.29 7.31 45.40
CA LEU A 276 -32.85 7.31 45.69
C LEU A 276 -32.01 7.10 44.43
N ILE A 277 -32.37 6.12 43.59
CA ILE A 277 -31.68 5.84 42.32
C ILE A 277 -31.81 7.05 41.38
N ASP A 278 -32.99 7.64 41.22
CA ASP A 278 -33.16 8.81 40.37
C ASP A 278 -32.35 10.02 40.87
N ALA A 279 -32.21 10.20 42.19
CA ALA A 279 -31.35 11.23 42.78
C ALA A 279 -29.85 11.00 42.49
N LEU A 280 -29.36 9.76 42.61
CA LEU A 280 -27.98 9.39 42.31
C LEU A 280 -27.65 9.61 40.83
N LEU A 281 -28.53 9.17 39.93
CA LEU A 281 -28.37 9.34 38.49
C LEU A 281 -28.44 10.81 38.07
N ASP A 282 -29.29 11.61 38.73
CA ASP A 282 -29.30 13.06 38.57
C ASP A 282 -27.99 13.72 39.01
N ILE A 283 -27.38 13.28 40.11
CA ILE A 283 -26.06 13.77 40.56
C ILE A 283 -24.99 13.40 39.53
N CYS A 284 -24.97 12.16 39.05
CA CYS A 284 -24.04 11.72 38.00
C CYS A 284 -24.09 12.59 36.74
N LEU A 285 -25.29 12.98 36.29
CA LEU A 285 -25.49 13.81 35.10
C LEU A 285 -25.24 15.31 35.35
N LYS A 286 -25.19 15.76 36.61
CA LYS A 286 -25.18 17.20 36.97
C LYS A 286 -23.92 17.64 37.74
N THR A 287 -23.03 16.74 38.13
CA THR A 287 -21.77 17.08 38.83
C THR A 287 -20.62 17.38 37.85
N SER A 288 -19.52 17.91 38.40
CA SER A 288 -18.26 18.20 37.71
C SER A 288 -17.04 17.79 38.53
N VAL A 289 -17.21 16.89 39.52
CA VAL A 289 -16.17 16.41 40.43
C VAL A 289 -16.15 14.89 40.39
N GLU A 290 -14.96 14.31 40.23
CA GLU A 290 -14.78 12.85 40.06
C GLU A 290 -15.19 12.06 41.31
N GLU A 291 -14.91 12.58 42.51
CA GLU A 291 -15.26 11.91 43.76
C GLU A 291 -16.78 11.77 43.95
N ASP A 292 -17.59 12.73 43.49
CA ASP A 292 -19.06 12.61 43.50
C ASP A 292 -19.51 11.42 42.64
N LEU A 293 -18.89 11.24 41.46
CA LEU A 293 -19.19 10.13 40.56
C LEU A 293 -18.76 8.81 41.16
N ARG A 294 -17.57 8.73 41.75
CA ARG A 294 -17.07 7.54 42.47
C ARG A 294 -17.99 7.17 43.63
N ALA A 295 -18.45 8.15 44.40
CA ALA A 295 -19.36 7.93 45.50
C ALA A 295 -20.76 7.46 45.03
N CYS A 296 -21.29 8.04 43.94
CA CYS A 296 -22.54 7.57 43.33
C CYS A 296 -22.41 6.14 42.79
N ILE A 297 -21.29 5.81 42.13
CA ILE A 297 -20.99 4.43 41.69
C ILE A 297 -20.96 3.49 42.90
N GLY A 298 -20.28 3.84 43.99
CA GLY A 298 -20.22 3.03 45.21
C GLY A 298 -21.57 2.80 45.88
N VAL A 299 -22.49 3.77 45.84
CA VAL A 299 -23.87 3.57 46.31
C VAL A 299 -24.65 2.65 45.37
N ILE A 300 -24.53 2.82 44.05
CA ILE A 300 -25.19 1.93 43.07
C ILE A 300 -24.62 0.50 43.18
N GLU A 301 -23.32 0.34 43.41
CA GLU A 301 -22.67 -0.93 43.72
C GLU A 301 -23.27 -1.56 44.97
N ALA A 302 -23.46 -0.80 46.06
CA ALA A 302 -24.11 -1.30 47.26
C ALA A 302 -25.55 -1.77 47.00
N ILE A 303 -26.33 -1.04 46.18
CA ILE A 303 -27.69 -1.45 45.78
C ILE A 303 -27.65 -2.76 44.97
N VAL A 304 -26.71 -2.90 44.02
CA VAL A 304 -26.53 -4.13 43.23
C VAL A 304 -25.98 -5.31 44.06
N THR A 305 -25.28 -5.03 45.16
CA THR A 305 -24.64 -6.05 46.03
C THR A 305 -25.57 -6.57 47.13
N PHE A 306 -26.31 -5.67 47.78
CA PHE A 306 -27.11 -5.96 48.98
C PHE A 306 -28.62 -5.83 48.76
N GLY A 307 -29.04 -5.48 47.54
CA GLY A 307 -30.43 -5.18 47.19
C GLY A 307 -30.78 -5.55 45.75
N ALA A 308 -31.66 -4.76 45.14
CA ALA A 308 -32.06 -4.87 43.75
C ALA A 308 -32.29 -3.48 43.14
N ILE A 309 -32.13 -3.36 41.82
CA ILE A 309 -32.54 -2.17 41.05
C ILE A 309 -33.96 -2.44 40.51
N PRO A 310 -34.95 -1.58 40.79
CA PRO A 310 -36.29 -1.68 40.20
C PRO A 310 -36.24 -1.67 38.67
N PRO A 311 -37.06 -2.48 37.97
CA PRO A 311 -36.95 -2.68 36.53
C PRO A 311 -37.10 -1.37 35.74
N GLU A 312 -37.99 -0.48 36.17
CA GLU A 312 -38.25 0.84 35.57
C GLU A 312 -37.02 1.76 35.59
N LYS A 313 -36.07 1.57 36.53
CA LYS A 313 -34.82 2.35 36.60
C LYS A 313 -33.63 1.69 35.90
N LEU A 314 -33.72 0.39 35.59
CA LEU A 314 -32.61 -0.39 35.04
C LEU A 314 -32.02 0.25 33.77
N GLN A 315 -32.87 0.72 32.86
CA GLN A 315 -32.44 1.44 31.65
C GLN A 315 -31.61 2.69 32.01
N ARG A 316 -32.11 3.53 32.91
CA ARG A 316 -31.44 4.78 33.30
C ARG A 316 -30.11 4.51 34.00
N CYS A 317 -30.02 3.48 34.84
CA CYS A 317 -28.77 3.00 35.43
C CYS A 317 -27.76 2.54 34.36
N VAL A 318 -28.19 1.71 33.40
CA VAL A 318 -27.33 1.22 32.31
C VAL A 318 -26.78 2.37 31.48
N HIS A 319 -27.63 3.30 31.01
CA HIS A 319 -27.21 4.44 30.19
C HIS A 319 -26.16 5.32 30.90
N VAL A 320 -26.38 5.64 32.18
CA VAL A 320 -25.46 6.49 32.96
C VAL A 320 -24.15 5.78 33.26
N LEU A 321 -24.17 4.51 33.69
CA LEU A 321 -22.94 3.74 33.96
C LEU A 321 -22.12 3.53 32.68
N SER A 322 -22.76 3.19 31.55
CA SER A 322 -22.12 3.12 30.23
C SER A 322 -21.49 4.45 29.82
N SER A 323 -22.18 5.57 30.09
CA SER A 323 -21.68 6.91 29.79
C SER A 323 -20.46 7.27 30.66
N ILE A 324 -20.46 6.95 31.96
CA ILE A 324 -19.31 7.21 32.84
C ILE A 324 -18.11 6.32 32.44
N TYR A 325 -18.34 5.03 32.20
CA TYR A 325 -17.30 4.07 31.76
C TYR A 325 -16.57 4.53 30.48
N TYR A 326 -17.30 5.18 29.56
CA TYR A 326 -16.72 5.76 28.34
C TYR A 326 -16.10 7.16 28.58
N MET A 327 -16.79 8.06 29.27
CA MET A 327 -16.41 9.49 29.37
C MET A 327 -15.36 9.80 30.44
N VAL A 328 -15.19 8.94 31.46
CA VAL A 328 -14.33 9.21 32.62
C VAL A 328 -13.33 8.07 32.83
N PRO A 329 -12.18 8.08 32.11
CA PRO A 329 -11.22 6.96 32.12
C PRO A 329 -10.68 6.59 33.51
N SER A 330 -10.57 7.56 34.42
CA SER A 330 -10.18 7.38 35.82
C SER A 330 -11.16 6.52 36.63
N LEU A 331 -12.45 6.54 36.28
CA LEU A 331 -13.52 5.75 36.91
C LEU A 331 -13.89 4.49 36.11
N GLN A 332 -13.20 4.21 35.01
CA GLN A 332 -13.54 3.09 34.13
C GLN A 332 -13.50 1.73 34.84
N LYS A 333 -12.59 1.56 35.82
CA LYS A 333 -12.51 0.35 36.65
C LYS A 333 -13.71 0.21 37.58
N ASP A 334 -14.02 1.30 38.30
CA ASP A 334 -15.08 1.37 39.31
C ASP A 334 -16.44 1.14 38.64
N ALA A 335 -16.72 1.88 37.55
CA ALA A 335 -17.92 1.72 36.75
C ALA A 335 -18.04 0.30 36.15
N TRP A 336 -16.95 -0.29 35.65
CA TRP A 336 -16.97 -1.69 35.17
C TRP A 336 -17.19 -2.70 36.30
N HIS A 337 -16.71 -2.45 37.52
CA HIS A 337 -16.95 -3.36 38.64
C HIS A 337 -18.45 -3.47 38.91
N THR A 338 -19.12 -2.34 39.13
CA THR A 338 -20.58 -2.25 39.28
C THR A 338 -21.32 -2.86 38.08
N PHE A 339 -20.94 -2.51 36.84
CA PHE A 339 -21.56 -3.07 35.64
C PHE A 339 -21.36 -4.59 35.52
N SER A 340 -20.21 -5.12 35.94
CA SER A 340 -19.96 -6.56 35.95
C SER A 340 -20.81 -7.31 36.97
N MET A 341 -21.20 -6.68 38.07
CA MET A 341 -22.12 -7.26 39.05
C MET A 341 -23.55 -7.24 38.49
N LEU A 342 -23.96 -6.13 37.86
CA LEU A 342 -25.25 -6.04 37.17
C LEU A 342 -25.38 -7.11 36.07
N CYS A 343 -24.36 -7.28 35.22
CA CYS A 343 -24.33 -8.34 34.19
C CYS A 343 -24.42 -9.75 34.78
N ARG A 344 -23.79 -10.03 35.93
CA ARG A 344 -23.81 -11.35 36.59
C ARG A 344 -25.05 -11.56 37.48
N SER A 345 -25.94 -10.58 37.58
CA SER A 345 -27.21 -10.66 38.32
C SER A 345 -28.35 -11.18 37.44
N HIS A 346 -29.55 -11.33 38.02
CA HIS A 346 -30.78 -11.63 37.29
C HIS A 346 -31.07 -10.63 36.14
N ASN A 347 -30.58 -9.39 36.25
CA ASN A 347 -30.76 -8.35 35.24
C ASN A 347 -29.84 -8.49 34.02
N GLY A 348 -28.84 -9.38 34.01
CA GLY A 348 -27.84 -9.43 32.93
C GLY A 348 -28.43 -9.57 31.51
N GLN A 349 -29.47 -10.38 31.36
CA GLN A 349 -30.19 -10.56 30.08
C GLN A 349 -31.05 -9.34 29.69
N ALA A 350 -31.47 -8.51 30.64
CA ALA A 350 -32.12 -7.23 30.36
C ALA A 350 -31.07 -6.17 30.02
N THR A 351 -29.95 -6.10 30.76
CA THR A 351 -28.82 -5.22 30.49
C THR A 351 -28.26 -5.40 29.07
N VAL A 352 -28.09 -6.63 28.59
CA VAL A 352 -27.67 -6.90 27.19
C VAL A 352 -28.70 -6.38 26.18
N ARG A 353 -30.00 -6.59 26.41
CA ARG A 353 -31.04 -6.08 25.52
C ARG A 353 -31.04 -4.55 25.47
N LEU A 354 -30.94 -3.88 26.62
CA LEU A 354 -30.90 -2.42 26.72
C LEU A 354 -29.67 -1.82 26.00
N LEU A 355 -28.49 -2.44 26.14
CA LEU A 355 -27.28 -2.04 25.40
C LEU A 355 -27.45 -2.16 23.88
N LEU A 356 -28.08 -3.24 23.40
CA LEU A 356 -28.36 -3.46 21.98
C LEU A 356 -29.49 -2.54 21.47
N GLU A 357 -30.47 -2.22 22.31
CA GLU A 357 -31.56 -1.29 22.00
C GLU A 357 -31.03 0.14 21.77
N VAL A 358 -30.03 0.59 22.53
CA VAL A 358 -29.33 1.86 22.27
C VAL A 358 -28.69 1.90 20.87
N LEU A 359 -28.19 0.76 20.35
CA LEU A 359 -27.65 0.69 18.98
C LEU A 359 -28.74 0.61 17.90
N LYS A 360 -29.92 0.09 18.24
CA LYS A 360 -31.04 -0.08 17.30
C LYS A 360 -31.93 1.16 17.19
N ASN A 361 -32.14 1.87 18.29
CA ASN A 361 -33.05 3.03 18.38
C ASN A 361 -32.34 4.38 18.19
N VAL A 362 -31.24 4.40 17.41
CA VAL A 362 -30.45 5.62 17.14
C VAL A 362 -31.30 6.65 16.39
N PRO A 363 -31.49 7.89 16.91
CA PRO A 363 -32.27 8.91 16.21
C PRO A 363 -31.63 9.36 14.90
N LYS A 364 -32.44 9.63 13.88
CA LYS A 364 -31.99 10.06 12.53
C LYS A 364 -31.15 11.35 12.49
N ASP A 365 -31.16 12.12 13.58
CA ASP A 365 -30.39 13.35 13.79
C ASP A 365 -29.24 13.16 14.82
N ALA A 366 -28.77 11.94 15.06
CA ALA A 366 -27.79 11.62 16.11
C ALA A 366 -26.52 12.50 16.06
N ASP A 367 -25.97 12.75 14.86
CA ASP A 367 -24.79 13.61 14.67
C ASP A 367 -24.99 15.06 15.20
N LYS A 368 -26.24 15.54 15.33
CA LYS A 368 -26.57 16.88 15.86
C LYS A 368 -26.63 16.95 17.38
N ARG A 369 -26.69 15.81 18.09
CA ARG A 369 -26.81 15.76 19.56
C ARG A 369 -25.65 14.97 20.17
N ALA A 370 -24.74 15.70 20.82
CA ALA A 370 -23.59 15.10 21.50
C ALA A 370 -23.97 14.09 22.60
N GLU A 371 -25.19 14.15 23.14
CA GLU A 371 -25.74 13.20 24.11
C GLU A 371 -25.98 11.83 23.47
N ASN A 372 -26.74 11.76 22.37
CA ASN A 372 -26.96 10.53 21.59
C ASN A 372 -25.64 9.83 21.24
N ILE A 373 -24.63 10.60 20.80
CA ILE A 373 -23.30 10.07 20.45
C ILE A 373 -22.58 9.49 21.69
N ARG A 374 -22.77 10.07 22.88
CA ARG A 374 -22.18 9.55 24.13
C ARG A 374 -22.84 8.25 24.56
N GLU A 375 -24.17 8.15 24.49
CA GLU A 375 -24.91 6.93 24.84
C GLU A 375 -24.51 5.75 23.93
N VAL A 376 -24.52 5.96 22.60
CA VAL A 376 -24.10 4.94 21.63
C VAL A 376 -22.66 4.48 21.87
N ARG A 377 -21.73 5.41 22.12
CA ARG A 377 -20.32 5.06 22.38
C ARG A 377 -20.11 4.40 23.74
N GLY A 378 -20.90 4.76 24.74
CA GLY A 378 -20.98 4.06 26.03
C GLY A 378 -21.45 2.61 25.87
N ALA A 379 -22.52 2.39 25.09
CA ALA A 379 -23.05 1.06 24.79
C ALA A 379 -22.02 0.19 24.03
N ILE A 380 -21.40 0.73 22.97
CA ILE A 380 -20.33 0.04 22.21
C ILE A 380 -19.15 -0.31 23.13
N SER A 381 -18.68 0.63 23.97
CA SER A 381 -17.52 0.41 24.85
C SER A 381 -17.78 -0.68 25.90
N ILE A 382 -19.01 -0.77 26.41
CA ILE A 382 -19.44 -1.84 27.33
C ILE A 382 -19.61 -3.16 26.59
N LEU A 383 -20.22 -3.17 25.40
CA LEU A 383 -20.40 -4.38 24.59
C LEU A 383 -19.06 -4.98 24.16
N GLN A 384 -18.10 -4.16 23.72
CA GLN A 384 -16.70 -4.58 23.48
C GLN A 384 -16.12 -5.28 24.72
N LYS A 385 -16.35 -4.73 25.91
CA LYS A 385 -15.81 -5.30 27.15
C LYS A 385 -16.54 -6.58 27.58
N LEU A 386 -17.84 -6.68 27.31
CA LEU A 386 -18.68 -7.83 27.61
C LEU A 386 -18.39 -9.02 26.67
N VAL A 387 -18.22 -8.77 25.37
CA VAL A 387 -17.80 -9.76 24.37
C VAL A 387 -16.49 -10.45 24.80
N SER A 388 -15.58 -9.74 25.47
CA SER A 388 -14.34 -10.32 26.04
C SER A 388 -14.54 -11.20 27.30
N LYS A 389 -15.73 -11.73 27.58
CA LYS A 389 -16.07 -12.50 28.79
C LYS A 389 -16.76 -13.81 28.44
N SER A 390 -16.26 -14.94 28.97
CA SER A 390 -16.92 -16.23 28.84
C SER A 390 -18.16 -16.34 29.73
N SER A 391 -19.18 -17.04 29.23
CA SER A 391 -20.42 -17.37 29.95
C SER A 391 -20.16 -18.16 31.24
N GLU A 392 -19.11 -18.99 31.26
CA GLU A 392 -18.59 -19.71 32.43
C GLU A 392 -18.36 -18.80 33.65
N LYS A 393 -18.00 -17.53 33.42
CA LYS A 393 -17.72 -16.54 34.47
C LYS A 393 -19.00 -15.79 34.91
N GLY A 394 -20.16 -16.32 34.55
CA GLY A 394 -21.50 -15.82 34.89
C GLY A 394 -21.99 -14.67 34.00
N TYR A 395 -21.31 -14.35 32.90
CA TYR A 395 -21.69 -13.24 32.02
C TYR A 395 -22.76 -13.66 31.01
N PRO A 396 -23.72 -12.77 30.68
CA PRO A 396 -24.75 -13.04 29.68
C PRO A 396 -24.13 -13.04 28.28
N ALA A 397 -24.47 -14.03 27.47
CA ALA A 397 -24.09 -14.06 26.07
C ALA A 397 -24.74 -12.90 25.29
N VAL A 398 -23.98 -12.27 24.40
CA VAL A 398 -24.49 -11.25 23.46
C VAL A 398 -24.95 -11.97 22.19
N PRO A 399 -26.20 -11.84 21.73
CA PRO A 399 -26.64 -12.50 20.50
C PRO A 399 -26.03 -11.85 19.25
N TYR A 400 -25.32 -12.64 18.44
CA TYR A 400 -24.58 -12.14 17.27
C TYR A 400 -25.45 -11.39 16.24
N PRO A 401 -26.61 -11.92 15.78
CA PRO A 401 -27.45 -11.21 14.82
C PRO A 401 -27.97 -9.85 15.32
N LEU A 402 -28.26 -9.72 16.62
CA LEU A 402 -28.74 -8.47 17.21
C LEU A 402 -27.62 -7.43 17.38
N LEU A 403 -26.39 -7.89 17.65
CA LEU A 403 -25.21 -7.03 17.68
C LEU A 403 -24.93 -6.46 16.29
N VAL A 404 -24.95 -7.29 15.24
CA VAL A 404 -24.68 -6.84 13.87
C VAL A 404 -25.79 -5.94 13.33
N ASP A 405 -27.07 -6.23 13.59
CA ASP A 405 -28.21 -5.37 13.24
C ASP A 405 -28.11 -3.98 13.90
N GLY A 406 -27.76 -3.95 15.20
CA GLY A 406 -27.49 -2.70 15.93
C GLY A 406 -26.33 -1.91 15.33
N LEU A 407 -25.16 -2.53 15.14
CA LEU A 407 -23.98 -1.86 14.57
C LEU A 407 -24.24 -1.37 13.13
N THR A 408 -24.95 -2.16 12.33
CA THR A 408 -25.40 -1.78 10.98
C THR A 408 -26.31 -0.55 11.02
N THR A 409 -27.21 -0.48 12.00
CA THR A 409 -28.11 0.66 12.20
C THR A 409 -27.32 1.91 12.63
N VAL A 410 -26.35 1.78 13.53
CA VAL A 410 -25.46 2.88 13.94
C VAL A 410 -24.72 3.46 12.73
N VAL A 411 -24.03 2.63 11.94
CA VAL A 411 -23.19 3.12 10.81
C VAL A 411 -24.04 3.74 9.70
N LYS A 412 -25.25 3.24 9.44
CA LYS A 412 -26.19 3.84 8.47
C LYS A 412 -26.80 5.16 8.95
N THR A 413 -26.76 5.46 10.25
CA THR A 413 -27.46 6.62 10.86
C THR A 413 -26.51 7.70 11.39
N THR A 414 -25.22 7.39 11.61
CA THR A 414 -24.26 8.25 12.30
C THR A 414 -22.93 8.33 11.54
N SER A 415 -22.57 9.54 11.09
CA SER A 415 -21.33 9.82 10.36
C SER A 415 -20.13 10.16 11.26
N ALA A 416 -20.35 10.38 12.57
CA ALA A 416 -19.30 10.73 13.53
C ALA A 416 -18.15 9.69 13.58
N ARG A 417 -17.01 10.04 12.95
CA ARG A 417 -15.75 9.25 12.87
C ARG A 417 -15.37 8.49 14.15
N LYS A 418 -15.53 9.11 15.32
CA LYS A 418 -15.18 8.52 16.63
C LYS A 418 -16.04 7.31 17.01
N VAL A 419 -17.28 7.22 16.49
CA VAL A 419 -18.14 6.03 16.62
C VAL A 419 -17.59 4.90 15.75
N HIS A 420 -17.19 5.19 14.50
CA HIS A 420 -16.62 4.19 13.59
C HIS A 420 -15.33 3.56 14.15
N VAL A 421 -14.48 4.35 14.83
CA VAL A 421 -13.30 3.84 15.55
C VAL A 421 -13.69 2.86 16.65
N ASP A 422 -14.69 3.19 17.48
CA ASP A 422 -15.11 2.30 18.57
C ASP A 422 -15.83 1.04 18.06
N ILE A 423 -16.50 1.12 16.90
CA ILE A 423 -17.06 -0.05 16.21
C ILE A 423 -15.94 -0.97 15.71
N LEU A 424 -14.90 -0.42 15.04
CA LEU A 424 -13.74 -1.21 14.63
C LEU A 424 -13.04 -1.86 15.83
N ARG A 425 -12.94 -1.16 16.97
CA ARG A 425 -12.43 -1.69 18.26
C ARG A 425 -13.26 -2.85 18.82
N LEU A 426 -14.59 -2.82 18.64
CA LEU A 426 -15.49 -3.89 19.02
C LEU A 426 -15.32 -5.10 18.09
N ILE A 427 -15.24 -4.88 16.78
CA ILE A 427 -14.97 -5.94 15.79
C ILE A 427 -13.59 -6.57 16.05
N ASN A 428 -12.58 -5.76 16.37
CA ASN A 428 -11.25 -6.20 16.81
C ASN A 428 -11.26 -7.01 18.12
N ALA A 429 -12.32 -6.94 18.94
CA ALA A 429 -12.47 -7.76 20.15
C ALA A 429 -13.28 -9.06 19.93
N LEU A 430 -13.89 -9.23 18.74
CA LEU A 430 -14.48 -10.50 18.29
C LEU A 430 -13.41 -11.38 17.62
N PHE A 431 -12.54 -10.82 16.78
CA PHE A 431 -11.49 -11.58 16.08
C PHE A 431 -10.21 -11.85 16.90
N CYS A 432 -10.11 -11.35 18.13
CA CYS A 432 -8.96 -11.59 18.99
C CYS A 432 -9.35 -11.42 20.47
N ASP A 433 -9.40 -12.53 21.19
CA ASP A 433 -9.63 -12.57 22.63
C ASP A 433 -8.34 -12.26 23.43
N ALA A 434 -8.38 -12.44 24.75
CA ALA A 434 -7.23 -12.21 25.63
C ALA A 434 -6.09 -13.25 25.49
N HIS A 435 -6.30 -14.28 24.67
CA HIS A 435 -5.36 -15.36 24.39
C HIS A 435 -4.92 -15.42 22.91
N GLY A 436 -5.44 -14.51 22.06
CA GLY A 436 -5.13 -14.43 20.64
C GLY A 436 -6.07 -15.23 19.72
N ASN A 437 -7.13 -15.84 20.27
CA ASN A 437 -8.07 -16.67 19.50
C ASN A 437 -9.24 -15.85 18.97
N VAL A 438 -9.91 -16.39 17.95
CA VAL A 438 -11.25 -15.94 17.55
C VAL A 438 -12.23 -16.21 18.70
N ASN A 439 -13.17 -15.29 18.92
CA ASN A 439 -14.19 -15.43 19.95
C ASN A 439 -15.25 -16.46 19.52
N SER A 440 -15.58 -17.43 20.37
CA SER A 440 -16.63 -18.44 20.10
C SER A 440 -18.03 -17.91 19.77
N MET A 441 -18.26 -16.61 19.93
CA MET A 441 -19.42 -15.89 19.38
C MET A 441 -19.43 -15.81 17.84
N LEU A 442 -18.33 -16.16 17.16
CA LEU A 442 -18.17 -16.17 15.70
C LEU A 442 -18.10 -17.60 15.12
N ASP A 443 -18.13 -18.64 15.95
CA ASP A 443 -18.11 -20.03 15.51
C ASP A 443 -19.42 -20.35 14.75
N ASP A 444 -19.32 -21.00 13.59
CA ASP A 444 -20.43 -21.35 12.67
C ASP A 444 -21.34 -20.19 12.18
N GLU A 445 -21.04 -18.93 12.50
CA GLU A 445 -21.79 -17.72 12.09
C GLU A 445 -21.30 -17.12 10.75
N ASP A 446 -22.18 -16.37 10.07
CA ASP A 446 -21.86 -15.61 8.83
C ASP A 446 -21.11 -14.30 9.17
N TRP A 447 -19.86 -14.16 8.69
CA TRP A 447 -19.01 -13.00 8.95
C TRP A 447 -19.24 -11.84 7.96
N GLY A 448 -19.90 -12.08 6.82
CA GLY A 448 -20.11 -11.08 5.76
C GLY A 448 -20.79 -9.78 6.25
N PRO A 449 -21.92 -9.86 6.97
CA PRO A 449 -22.59 -8.70 7.56
C PRO A 449 -21.74 -7.89 8.53
N LEU A 450 -20.88 -8.54 9.33
CA LEU A 450 -19.95 -7.87 10.24
C LEU A 450 -18.83 -7.17 9.47
N PHE A 451 -18.34 -7.78 8.39
CA PHE A 451 -17.36 -7.18 7.50
C PHE A 451 -17.93 -6.02 6.66
N ASP A 452 -19.22 -6.02 6.33
CA ASP A 452 -19.88 -4.86 5.70
C ASP A 452 -19.96 -3.66 6.66
N VAL A 453 -20.18 -3.88 7.96
CA VAL A 453 -20.04 -2.83 8.98
C VAL A 453 -18.60 -2.29 9.02
N ALA A 454 -17.60 -3.17 9.04
CA ALA A 454 -16.18 -2.74 9.03
C ALA A 454 -15.79 -1.96 7.76
N ALA A 455 -16.24 -2.42 6.58
CA ALA A 455 -15.99 -1.76 5.30
C ALA A 455 -16.75 -0.44 5.14
N ALA A 456 -17.94 -0.29 5.76
CA ALA A 456 -18.63 0.99 5.81
C ALA A 456 -17.88 1.99 6.70
N CYS A 457 -17.31 1.56 7.83
CA CYS A 457 -16.43 2.38 8.66
C CYS A 457 -15.15 2.84 7.91
N SER A 458 -14.55 1.99 7.05
CA SER A 458 -13.35 2.36 6.29
C SER A 458 -13.63 3.35 5.15
N LYS A 459 -14.71 3.17 4.36
CA LYS A 459 -15.02 4.00 3.18
C LYS A 459 -15.05 5.52 3.42
N SER A 460 -15.44 5.95 4.62
CA SER A 460 -15.43 7.36 5.07
C SER A 460 -14.04 8.06 5.00
N THR A 461 -12.95 7.36 4.67
CA THR A 461 -11.59 7.96 4.53
C THR A 461 -11.32 8.58 3.15
N TYR A 462 -12.11 8.25 2.11
CA TYR A 462 -11.82 8.64 0.72
C TYR A 462 -12.66 9.79 0.18
N GLU A 463 -13.88 9.98 0.70
CA GLU A 463 -14.76 11.09 0.31
C GLU A 463 -14.30 12.40 0.97
N GLY A 464 -13.66 13.29 0.19
CA GLY A 464 -13.25 14.63 0.62
C GLY A 464 -11.74 14.84 0.88
N ARG A 465 -10.87 14.09 0.19
CA ARG A 465 -9.40 14.21 0.36
C ARG A 465 -8.78 15.43 -0.36
N ASP A 466 -9.17 16.64 0.03
CA ASP A 466 -8.42 17.85 -0.30
C ASP A 466 -7.05 17.83 0.40
N SER A 467 -5.97 17.88 -0.36
CA SER A 467 -4.60 17.62 0.12
C SER A 467 -3.93 18.80 0.83
N SER A 468 -4.72 19.63 1.51
CA SER A 468 -4.32 20.92 2.10
C SER A 468 -4.63 21.06 3.60
N ILE A 469 -5.32 20.09 4.20
CA ILE A 469 -5.80 20.15 5.59
C ILE A 469 -4.94 19.22 6.49
N PRO A 470 -4.53 19.65 7.70
CA PRO A 470 -3.82 18.79 8.66
C PRO A 470 -4.62 17.54 9.06
N GLU A 471 -3.94 16.41 9.21
CA GLU A 471 -4.57 15.12 9.53
C GLU A 471 -5.20 15.10 10.95
N ASP A 472 -6.52 14.96 11.00
CA ASP A 472 -7.30 14.72 12.22
C ASP A 472 -6.80 13.44 12.93
N PRO A 473 -6.45 13.49 14.23
CA PRO A 473 -6.05 12.30 15.01
C PRO A 473 -7.04 11.14 14.90
N ALA A 474 -8.36 11.41 14.84
CA ALA A 474 -9.37 10.36 14.70
C ALA A 474 -9.28 9.60 13.36
N SER A 475 -8.66 10.19 12.33
CA SER A 475 -8.39 9.51 11.07
C SER A 475 -7.22 8.52 11.17
N LYS A 476 -6.27 8.75 12.09
CA LYS A 476 -5.12 7.85 12.31
C LYS A 476 -5.52 6.65 13.15
N ASP A 477 -6.25 6.89 14.23
CA ASP A 477 -6.89 5.83 15.03
C ASP A 477 -7.70 4.88 14.13
N LYS A 478 -8.53 5.42 13.22
CA LYS A 478 -9.37 4.60 12.33
C LYS A 478 -8.57 3.73 11.35
N ALA A 479 -7.48 4.27 10.80
CA ALA A 479 -6.61 3.52 9.89
C ALA A 479 -5.83 2.41 10.62
N GLU A 480 -5.38 2.66 11.85
CA GLU A 480 -4.67 1.67 12.66
C GLU A 480 -5.58 0.54 13.13
N GLU A 481 -6.80 0.83 13.60
CA GLU A 481 -7.78 -0.21 13.96
C GLU A 481 -8.15 -1.10 12.76
N LEU A 482 -8.30 -0.50 11.56
CA LEU A 482 -8.51 -1.24 10.31
C LEU A 482 -7.31 -2.11 9.95
N ARG A 483 -6.08 -1.59 10.08
CA ARG A 483 -4.84 -2.34 9.84
C ARG A 483 -4.71 -3.54 10.77
N ILE A 484 -5.03 -3.36 12.06
CA ILE A 484 -5.04 -4.43 13.06
C ILE A 484 -6.05 -5.53 12.66
N LEU A 485 -7.25 -5.13 12.21
CA LEU A 485 -8.27 -6.09 11.74
C LEU A 485 -7.81 -6.87 10.51
N ILE A 486 -7.21 -6.18 9.53
CA ILE A 486 -6.67 -6.82 8.30
C ILE A 486 -5.60 -7.84 8.65
N THR A 487 -4.59 -7.49 9.46
CA THR A 487 -3.50 -8.40 9.84
C THR A 487 -4.01 -9.63 10.59
N ARG A 488 -5.05 -9.51 11.43
CA ARG A 488 -5.65 -10.66 12.13
C ARG A 488 -6.39 -11.61 11.18
N ILE A 489 -7.16 -11.07 10.24
CA ILE A 489 -7.86 -11.88 9.23
C ILE A 489 -6.83 -12.57 8.30
N GLU A 490 -5.73 -11.89 8.00
CA GLU A 490 -4.58 -12.44 7.25
C GLU A 490 -3.91 -13.60 8.03
N GLU A 491 -3.61 -13.44 9.32
CA GLU A 491 -3.10 -14.51 10.19
C GLU A 491 -4.05 -15.72 10.28
N ILE A 492 -5.36 -15.49 10.39
CA ILE A 492 -6.39 -16.55 10.40
C ILE A 492 -6.44 -17.29 9.05
N LEU A 493 -6.39 -16.56 7.92
CA LEU A 493 -6.38 -17.13 6.57
C LEU A 493 -5.11 -17.95 6.29
N GLU A 494 -3.95 -17.54 6.80
CA GLU A 494 -2.72 -18.34 6.69
C GLU A 494 -2.79 -19.62 7.52
N GLN A 495 -3.27 -19.54 8.76
CA GLN A 495 -3.34 -20.69 9.68
C GLN A 495 -4.41 -21.73 9.31
N GLN A 496 -5.56 -21.31 8.75
CA GLN A 496 -6.72 -22.18 8.49
C GLN A 496 -7.17 -22.22 7.03
N SER A 497 -6.29 -21.82 6.10
CA SER A 497 -6.53 -21.64 4.65
C SER A 497 -7.53 -22.59 3.96
N ASN A 498 -7.50 -23.89 4.22
CA ASN A 498 -8.38 -24.88 3.56
C ASN A 498 -9.46 -25.48 4.48
N GLY A 499 -9.62 -24.98 5.70
CA GLY A 499 -10.62 -25.45 6.68
C GLY A 499 -11.62 -24.40 7.15
N LEU A 500 -11.33 -23.10 6.98
CA LEU A 500 -12.20 -22.01 7.41
C LEU A 500 -13.43 -21.87 6.49
N LEU A 501 -14.64 -22.02 7.05
CA LEU A 501 -15.91 -21.89 6.33
C LEU A 501 -16.09 -20.47 5.75
N GLN A 502 -15.79 -19.44 6.55
CA GLN A 502 -15.95 -18.02 6.22
C GLN A 502 -14.79 -17.44 5.38
N ARG A 503 -13.97 -18.29 4.75
CA ARG A 503 -12.84 -17.84 3.90
C ARG A 503 -13.29 -16.95 2.74
N HIS A 504 -14.50 -17.16 2.20
CA HIS A 504 -15.07 -16.28 1.18
C HIS A 504 -15.26 -14.85 1.70
N ASP A 505 -15.87 -14.70 2.88
CA ASP A 505 -16.24 -13.41 3.47
C ASP A 505 -15.00 -12.59 3.83
N CYS A 506 -13.95 -13.24 4.34
CA CYS A 506 -12.65 -12.62 4.60
C CYS A 506 -12.02 -12.03 3.32
N ILE A 507 -12.08 -12.75 2.20
CA ILE A 507 -11.54 -12.27 0.92
C ILE A 507 -12.44 -11.18 0.33
N PHE A 508 -13.76 -11.28 0.47
CA PHE A 508 -14.69 -10.27 -0.02
C PHE A 508 -14.60 -8.97 0.82
N PHE A 509 -14.30 -9.08 2.12
CA PHE A 509 -13.91 -7.94 2.95
C PHE A 509 -12.63 -7.28 2.44
N PHE A 510 -11.56 -8.05 2.20
CA PHE A 510 -10.31 -7.53 1.64
C PHE A 510 -10.52 -6.85 0.28
N ALA A 511 -11.35 -7.42 -0.60
CA ALA A 511 -11.75 -6.80 -1.86
C ALA A 511 -12.47 -5.45 -1.65
N LYS A 512 -13.32 -5.32 -0.62
CA LYS A 512 -14.01 -4.06 -0.26
C LYS A 512 -13.07 -3.01 0.36
N VAL A 513 -11.93 -3.39 0.95
CA VAL A 513 -10.94 -2.46 1.57
C VAL A 513 -9.59 -2.41 0.85
N HIS A 514 -9.56 -2.77 -0.43
CA HIS A 514 -8.36 -2.93 -1.27
C HIS A 514 -7.38 -1.75 -1.32
N CYS A 515 -7.82 -0.54 -0.98
CA CYS A 515 -6.96 0.65 -0.92
C CYS A 515 -5.99 0.62 0.27
N ASP A 516 -6.40 0.03 1.39
CA ASP A 516 -5.68 0.04 2.68
C ASP A 516 -4.95 -1.29 3.00
N LEU A 517 -5.19 -2.35 2.22
CA LEU A 517 -4.52 -3.66 2.41
C LEU A 517 -2.98 -3.55 2.33
N PRO A 518 -2.22 -4.36 3.12
CA PRO A 518 -0.83 -4.66 2.82
C PRO A 518 -0.70 -5.52 1.55
N ASP A 519 0.52 -5.62 1.00
CA ASP A 519 0.76 -6.36 -0.24
C ASP A 519 0.65 -7.89 -0.08
N SER A 520 0.85 -8.43 1.13
CA SER A 520 0.64 -9.84 1.46
C SER A 520 -0.85 -10.22 1.39
N ALA A 521 -1.72 -9.49 2.10
CA ALA A 521 -3.17 -9.66 2.00
C ALA A 521 -3.70 -9.42 0.57
N ALA A 522 -3.09 -8.49 -0.18
CA ALA A 522 -3.38 -8.30 -1.60
C ALA A 522 -3.07 -9.55 -2.45
N VAL A 523 -2.00 -10.30 -2.14
CA VAL A 523 -1.71 -11.60 -2.77
C VAL A 523 -2.77 -12.64 -2.42
N LEU A 524 -3.35 -12.65 -1.21
CA LEU A 524 -4.43 -13.59 -0.85
C LEU A 524 -5.68 -13.37 -1.72
N VAL A 525 -6.09 -12.12 -1.94
CA VAL A 525 -7.22 -11.78 -2.83
C VAL A 525 -6.97 -12.24 -4.27
N LEU A 526 -5.79 -11.98 -4.81
CA LEU A 526 -5.42 -12.39 -6.17
C LEU A 526 -5.32 -13.91 -6.31
N ASN A 527 -4.76 -14.61 -5.31
CA ASN A 527 -4.71 -16.07 -5.31
C ASN A 527 -6.13 -16.67 -5.29
N TYR A 528 -7.05 -16.14 -4.46
CA TYR A 528 -8.45 -16.59 -4.40
C TYR A 528 -9.20 -16.36 -5.73
N ALA A 529 -9.11 -15.16 -6.30
CA ALA A 529 -9.76 -14.84 -7.59
C ALA A 529 -9.29 -15.75 -8.74
N LYS A 530 -8.05 -16.25 -8.67
CA LYS A 530 -7.51 -17.26 -9.59
C LYS A 530 -8.01 -18.68 -9.29
N GLU A 531 -8.04 -19.07 -8.02
CA GLU A 531 -8.47 -20.40 -7.54
C GLU A 531 -9.95 -20.67 -7.88
N PHE A 532 -10.82 -19.70 -7.58
CA PHE A 532 -12.27 -19.78 -7.82
C PHE A 532 -12.71 -19.24 -9.18
N ARG A 533 -11.77 -18.72 -9.99
CA ARG A 533 -12.00 -18.14 -11.33
C ARG A 533 -13.02 -16.98 -11.35
N SER A 534 -13.12 -16.21 -10.28
CA SER A 534 -14.12 -15.13 -10.13
C SER A 534 -13.98 -13.94 -11.10
N CYS A 535 -12.93 -13.91 -11.93
CA CYS A 535 -12.74 -12.92 -12.99
C CYS A 535 -12.96 -13.49 -14.40
N PHE A 536 -13.39 -14.75 -14.54
CA PHE A 536 -13.65 -15.38 -15.84
C PHE A 536 -15.17 -15.36 -16.13
N PRO A 537 -15.62 -15.27 -17.40
CA PRO A 537 -17.03 -15.31 -17.84
C PRO A 537 -17.92 -16.48 -17.38
N SER A 538 -17.44 -17.36 -16.49
CA SER A 538 -18.23 -18.37 -15.79
C SER A 538 -18.81 -17.87 -14.45
N ASP A 539 -18.32 -16.73 -13.96
CA ASP A 539 -18.79 -16.02 -12.76
C ASP A 539 -19.71 -14.86 -13.18
N PRO A 540 -20.88 -14.63 -12.55
CA PRO A 540 -21.78 -13.52 -12.94
C PRO A 540 -21.16 -12.13 -12.80
N ASP A 541 -20.31 -11.91 -11.80
CA ASP A 541 -19.73 -10.60 -11.46
C ASP A 541 -18.32 -10.42 -12.06
N TRP A 542 -17.95 -11.28 -13.03
CA TRP A 542 -16.58 -11.38 -13.58
C TRP A 542 -16.01 -10.05 -14.09
N GLU A 543 -16.82 -9.21 -14.73
CA GLU A 543 -16.39 -7.89 -15.22
C GLU A 543 -16.03 -6.96 -14.07
N SER A 544 -16.86 -6.90 -13.02
CA SER A 544 -16.61 -6.09 -11.82
C SER A 544 -15.37 -6.57 -11.07
N ASN A 545 -15.20 -7.89 -10.95
CA ASN A 545 -14.02 -8.50 -10.33
C ASN A 545 -12.75 -8.25 -11.15
N LEU A 546 -12.82 -8.32 -12.49
CA LEU A 546 -11.71 -7.96 -13.38
C LEU A 546 -11.36 -6.47 -13.28
N ASP A 547 -12.37 -5.60 -13.21
CA ASP A 547 -12.19 -4.15 -13.05
C ASP A 547 -11.49 -3.81 -11.73
N LEU A 548 -11.87 -4.50 -10.64
CA LEU A 548 -11.21 -4.39 -9.35
C LEU A 548 -9.72 -4.79 -9.46
N ILE A 549 -9.40 -5.95 -10.04
CA ILE A 549 -7.99 -6.38 -10.23
C ILE A 549 -7.20 -5.39 -11.10
N LEU A 550 -7.79 -4.94 -12.21
CA LEU A 550 -7.17 -4.02 -13.16
C LEU A 550 -6.90 -2.63 -12.55
N ASN A 551 -7.86 -2.07 -11.82
CA ASN A 551 -7.79 -0.72 -11.27
C ASN A 551 -7.02 -0.69 -9.93
N ALA A 552 -7.40 -1.53 -8.96
CA ALA A 552 -6.85 -1.47 -7.60
C ALA A 552 -5.48 -2.16 -7.45
N PHE A 553 -5.23 -3.23 -8.19
CA PHE A 553 -4.05 -4.09 -8.00
C PHE A 553 -3.01 -3.95 -9.12
N PHE A 554 -3.40 -3.83 -10.39
CA PHE A 554 -2.45 -3.65 -11.52
C PHE A 554 -2.09 -2.19 -11.80
N THR A 555 -3.08 -1.30 -11.89
CA THR A 555 -2.89 0.12 -12.25
C THR A 555 -2.22 0.92 -11.12
N ASN A 556 -2.51 0.57 -9.86
CA ASN A 556 -1.98 1.24 -8.68
C ASN A 556 -0.43 1.16 -8.61
N LYS A 557 0.23 2.30 -8.76
CA LYS A 557 1.70 2.42 -8.72
C LYS A 557 2.31 2.26 -7.32
N GLY A 558 1.50 2.30 -6.26
CA GLY A 558 1.94 2.05 -4.88
C GLY A 558 2.09 0.57 -4.53
N ARG A 559 1.50 -0.34 -5.33
CA ARG A 559 1.64 -1.79 -5.16
C ARG A 559 2.99 -2.27 -5.68
N SER A 560 3.57 -3.28 -5.02
CA SER A 560 4.84 -3.89 -5.42
C SER A 560 4.77 -4.52 -6.81
N THR A 561 5.96 -4.73 -7.39
CA THR A 561 6.09 -5.40 -8.69
C THR A 561 5.49 -6.81 -8.69
N GLU A 562 5.49 -7.52 -7.55
CA GLU A 562 4.93 -8.89 -7.48
C GLU A 562 3.40 -8.89 -7.55
N VAL A 563 2.72 -8.10 -6.71
CA VAL A 563 1.26 -7.96 -6.72
C VAL A 563 0.77 -7.57 -8.12
N ARG A 564 1.45 -6.60 -8.75
CA ARG A 564 1.12 -6.12 -10.10
C ARG A 564 1.35 -7.18 -11.18
N ILE A 565 2.36 -8.05 -11.03
CA ILE A 565 2.59 -9.19 -11.93
C ILE A 565 1.55 -10.31 -11.72
N LYS A 566 1.14 -10.60 -10.48
CA LYS A 566 0.06 -11.56 -10.18
C LYS A 566 -1.27 -11.09 -10.76
N ALA A 567 -1.62 -9.81 -10.59
CA ALA A 567 -2.80 -9.19 -11.19
C ALA A 567 -2.77 -9.29 -12.73
N LEU A 568 -1.62 -8.99 -13.35
CA LEU A 568 -1.46 -9.10 -14.81
C LEU A 568 -1.61 -10.54 -15.32
N GLN A 569 -1.14 -11.56 -14.57
CA GLN A 569 -1.32 -12.97 -14.93
C GLN A 569 -2.81 -13.34 -14.99
N ILE A 570 -3.60 -12.93 -13.99
CA ILE A 570 -5.05 -13.20 -13.95
C ILE A 570 -5.75 -12.51 -15.13
N ILE A 571 -5.45 -11.24 -15.38
CA ILE A 571 -6.02 -10.49 -16.53
C ILE A 571 -5.63 -11.16 -17.87
N THR A 572 -4.44 -11.74 -17.97
CA THR A 572 -3.99 -12.47 -19.18
C THR A 572 -4.75 -13.80 -19.35
N GLU A 573 -4.90 -14.57 -18.27
CA GLU A 573 -5.62 -15.86 -18.30
C GLU A 573 -7.12 -15.68 -18.58
N VAL A 574 -7.72 -14.58 -18.09
CA VAL A 574 -9.07 -14.16 -18.45
C VAL A 574 -9.14 -13.76 -19.92
N TYR A 575 -8.20 -12.94 -20.42
CA TYR A 575 -8.15 -12.53 -21.83
C TYR A 575 -8.02 -13.73 -22.79
N ASP A 576 -7.12 -14.68 -22.51
CA ASP A 576 -6.93 -15.88 -23.32
C ASP A 576 -8.21 -16.75 -23.35
N MET A 577 -9.00 -16.76 -22.26
CA MET A 577 -10.30 -17.44 -22.19
C MET A 577 -11.40 -16.67 -22.94
N VAL A 578 -11.46 -15.34 -22.81
CA VAL A 578 -12.39 -14.47 -23.55
C VAL A 578 -12.18 -14.60 -25.06
N GLU A 579 -10.93 -14.68 -25.53
CA GLU A 579 -10.62 -14.90 -26.96
C GLU A 579 -11.03 -16.31 -27.45
N LEU A 580 -11.07 -17.31 -26.56
CA LEU A 580 -11.58 -18.65 -26.88
C LEU A 580 -13.12 -18.73 -26.96
N ILE A 581 -13.84 -17.78 -26.36
CA ILE A 581 -15.32 -17.69 -26.38
C ILE A 581 -15.78 -16.37 -27.03
N ASN A 582 -15.01 -15.90 -28.01
CA ASN A 582 -15.18 -14.60 -28.67
C ASN A 582 -16.57 -14.39 -29.30
N ASP A 583 -17.31 -15.46 -29.60
CA ASP A 583 -18.65 -15.41 -30.20
C ASP A 583 -19.79 -15.13 -29.20
N GLN A 584 -19.52 -15.05 -27.89
CA GLN A 584 -20.53 -14.84 -26.83
C GLN A 584 -20.30 -13.60 -25.93
N ILE A 585 -19.33 -12.75 -26.26
CA ILE A 585 -18.91 -11.60 -25.44
C ILE A 585 -18.98 -10.31 -26.28
N GLU A 586 -19.22 -9.15 -25.66
CA GLU A 586 -19.40 -7.90 -26.40
C GLU A 586 -18.20 -7.56 -27.29
N PRO A 587 -18.41 -7.20 -28.58
CA PRO A 587 -17.31 -6.96 -29.53
C PRO A 587 -16.30 -5.86 -29.12
N ASP A 588 -16.74 -4.88 -28.33
CA ASP A 588 -15.90 -3.78 -27.84
C ASP A 588 -15.16 -4.10 -26.53
N PHE A 589 -15.47 -5.20 -25.84
CA PHE A 589 -14.88 -5.57 -24.55
C PHE A 589 -13.36 -5.78 -24.66
N VAL A 590 -12.91 -6.63 -25.59
CA VAL A 590 -11.48 -6.90 -25.81
C VAL A 590 -10.73 -5.62 -26.25
N PRO A 591 -11.20 -4.83 -27.23
CA PRO A 591 -10.66 -3.50 -27.52
C PRO A 591 -10.65 -2.54 -26.31
N GLY A 592 -11.64 -2.61 -25.42
CA GLY A 592 -11.73 -1.83 -24.19
C GLY A 592 -10.64 -2.21 -23.17
N LEU A 593 -10.54 -3.49 -22.84
CA LEU A 593 -9.52 -4.04 -21.94
C LEU A 593 -8.10 -3.72 -22.44
N MET A 594 -7.86 -3.90 -23.75
CA MET A 594 -6.58 -3.55 -24.39
C MET A 594 -6.25 -2.06 -24.27
N ARG A 595 -7.24 -1.16 -24.45
CA ARG A 595 -7.04 0.29 -24.27
C ARG A 595 -6.62 0.63 -22.84
N ARG A 596 -7.20 -0.02 -21.82
CA ARG A 596 -6.93 0.21 -20.39
C ARG A 596 -5.63 -0.42 -19.89
N LEU A 597 -5.25 -1.58 -20.41
CA LEU A 597 -3.92 -2.16 -20.19
C LEU A 597 -2.83 -1.26 -20.78
N LEU A 598 -3.06 -0.70 -21.98
CA LEU A 598 -2.10 0.18 -22.66
C LEU A 598 -2.01 1.61 -22.11
N SER A 599 -3.06 2.16 -21.51
CA SER A 599 -3.02 3.54 -20.98
C SER A 599 -2.02 3.74 -19.85
N ASN A 600 -1.64 2.66 -19.16
CA ASN A 600 -0.61 2.67 -18.11
C ASN A 600 0.81 2.45 -18.64
N VAL A 601 0.99 2.14 -19.93
CA VAL A 601 2.28 1.81 -20.54
C VAL A 601 2.89 3.04 -21.20
N THR A 602 3.43 3.94 -20.39
CA THR A 602 4.39 4.95 -20.88
C THR A 602 5.65 4.27 -21.41
N THR A 603 6.31 4.91 -22.38
CA THR A 603 7.35 4.32 -23.24
C THR A 603 8.54 3.73 -22.47
N GLN A 604 8.84 4.25 -21.27
CA GLN A 604 9.89 3.73 -20.37
C GLN A 604 9.66 2.27 -19.93
N ASN A 605 8.41 1.89 -19.65
CA ASN A 605 8.08 0.60 -19.03
C ASN A 605 8.07 -0.58 -20.02
N LEU A 606 8.00 -0.29 -21.32
CA LEU A 606 7.73 -1.31 -22.34
C LEU A 606 8.84 -2.37 -22.43
N CYS A 607 10.11 -1.95 -22.54
CA CYS A 607 11.25 -2.87 -22.63
C CYS A 607 11.40 -3.79 -21.40
N GLN A 608 11.11 -3.28 -20.20
CA GLN A 608 11.31 -4.02 -18.96
C GLN A 608 10.25 -5.11 -18.74
N ASN A 609 9.05 -4.94 -19.30
CA ASN A 609 8.01 -5.97 -19.31
C ASN A 609 8.19 -6.99 -20.46
N LEU A 610 8.60 -6.54 -21.65
CA LEU A 610 8.85 -7.40 -22.82
C LEU A 610 9.87 -8.52 -22.56
N LEU A 611 10.87 -8.26 -21.71
CA LEU A 611 11.96 -9.19 -21.43
C LEU A 611 11.68 -10.20 -20.29
N ARG A 612 10.56 -10.08 -19.56
CA ARG A 612 10.39 -10.76 -18.25
C ARG A 612 9.71 -12.14 -18.25
N LYS A 613 9.01 -12.57 -19.30
CA LYS A 613 8.50 -13.97 -19.42
C LYS A 613 8.09 -14.34 -20.85
N GLN A 614 8.06 -15.64 -21.14
CA GLN A 614 7.68 -16.17 -22.47
C GLN A 614 6.21 -15.87 -22.83
N GLN A 615 5.28 -15.88 -21.86
CA GLN A 615 3.91 -15.36 -22.03
C GLN A 615 3.88 -13.88 -22.46
N ALA A 616 4.72 -13.02 -21.87
CA ALA A 616 4.71 -11.58 -22.17
C ALA A 616 5.09 -11.30 -23.64
N GLN A 617 5.93 -12.16 -24.24
CA GLN A 617 6.25 -12.07 -25.66
C GLN A 617 5.07 -12.44 -26.57
N PHE A 618 4.16 -13.33 -26.13
CA PHE A 618 2.97 -13.70 -26.89
C PHE A 618 1.95 -12.55 -26.94
N TYR A 619 1.62 -11.96 -25.78
CA TYR A 619 0.76 -10.77 -25.70
C TYR A 619 1.36 -9.61 -26.50
N ALA A 620 2.66 -9.34 -26.31
CA ALA A 620 3.36 -8.29 -27.03
C ALA A 620 3.27 -8.46 -28.55
N ARG A 621 3.48 -9.68 -29.07
CA ARG A 621 3.38 -10.01 -30.50
C ARG A 621 2.01 -9.68 -31.11
N LYS A 622 0.90 -9.80 -30.36
CA LYS A 622 -0.44 -9.37 -30.82
C LYS A 622 -0.58 -7.84 -30.86
N VAL A 623 -0.03 -7.13 -29.87
CA VAL A 623 -0.26 -5.69 -29.68
C VAL A 623 0.82 -4.81 -30.36
N LEU A 624 1.93 -5.41 -30.81
CA LEU A 624 3.11 -4.71 -31.34
C LEU A 624 2.80 -3.80 -32.54
N VAL A 625 1.95 -4.24 -33.47
CA VAL A 625 1.56 -3.44 -34.65
C VAL A 625 0.84 -2.16 -34.22
N THR A 626 -0.07 -2.24 -33.25
CA THR A 626 -0.79 -1.09 -32.67
C THR A 626 0.16 -0.13 -31.94
N ILE A 627 1.20 -0.66 -31.27
CA ILE A 627 2.25 0.15 -30.63
C ILE A 627 3.06 0.91 -31.69
N LEU A 628 3.49 0.24 -32.76
CA LEU A 628 4.22 0.86 -33.87
C LEU A 628 3.38 1.93 -34.59
N GLN A 629 2.08 1.69 -34.80
CA GLN A 629 1.15 2.68 -35.34
C GLN A 629 1.04 3.93 -34.45
N LYS A 630 0.95 3.78 -33.12
CA LYS A 630 0.96 4.92 -32.19
C LYS A 630 2.31 5.65 -32.16
N MET A 631 3.44 4.92 -32.24
CA MET A 631 4.78 5.52 -32.35
C MET A 631 4.93 6.35 -33.63
N ALA A 632 4.34 5.92 -34.75
CA ALA A 632 4.31 6.69 -35.99
C ALA A 632 3.44 7.96 -35.93
N GLN A 633 2.49 8.07 -34.98
CA GLN A 633 1.67 9.26 -34.77
C GLN A 633 2.39 10.33 -33.94
N ILE A 634 3.07 9.95 -32.85
CA ILE A 634 3.80 10.88 -31.95
C ILE A 634 5.17 11.33 -32.49
N ILE A 635 5.45 11.02 -33.75
CA ILE A 635 6.76 11.12 -34.40
C ILE A 635 7.30 12.55 -34.54
N THR A 636 6.44 13.56 -34.44
CA THR A 636 6.79 14.98 -34.59
C THR A 636 7.52 15.58 -33.38
N GLN A 637 7.67 14.84 -32.28
CA GLN A 637 8.30 15.34 -31.06
C GLN A 637 9.81 14.99 -31.01
N PRO A 638 10.74 15.97 -31.06
CA PRO A 638 12.18 15.69 -31.14
C PRO A 638 12.72 14.96 -29.90
N GLN A 639 12.18 15.29 -28.72
CA GLN A 639 12.53 14.64 -27.44
C GLN A 639 12.24 13.13 -27.45
N VAL A 640 11.25 12.69 -28.24
CA VAL A 640 10.78 11.29 -28.29
C VAL A 640 11.56 10.47 -29.33
N ALA A 641 12.26 11.12 -30.27
CA ALA A 641 12.96 10.48 -31.38
C ALA A 641 13.99 9.43 -30.94
N MET A 642 14.80 9.79 -29.94
CA MET A 642 15.82 8.92 -29.35
C MET A 642 15.19 7.68 -28.72
N HIS A 643 14.13 7.85 -27.92
CA HIS A 643 13.41 6.76 -27.26
C HIS A 643 12.77 5.77 -28.24
N ILE A 644 12.18 6.26 -29.35
CA ILE A 644 11.56 5.39 -30.36
C ILE A 644 12.63 4.67 -31.20
N LEU A 645 13.68 5.35 -31.65
CA LEU A 645 14.73 4.70 -32.44
C LEU A 645 15.53 3.69 -31.62
N GLU A 646 15.80 3.95 -30.34
CA GLU A 646 16.35 2.94 -29.42
C GLU A 646 15.41 1.76 -29.24
N PHE A 647 14.10 1.98 -29.01
CA PHE A 647 13.13 0.89 -28.91
C PHE A 647 13.10 0.02 -30.18
N LEU A 648 13.15 0.61 -31.37
CA LEU A 648 13.22 -0.13 -32.64
C LEU A 648 14.54 -0.90 -32.80
N ALA A 649 15.66 -0.37 -32.29
CA ALA A 649 16.95 -1.07 -32.23
C ALA A 649 16.94 -2.23 -31.20
N CYS A 650 16.25 -2.08 -30.06
CA CYS A 650 15.99 -3.17 -29.12
C CYS A 650 15.15 -4.28 -29.78
N LEU A 651 14.03 -3.90 -30.38
CA LEU A 651 13.01 -4.80 -30.90
C LEU A 651 13.54 -5.71 -32.02
N TYR A 652 14.40 -5.19 -32.90
CA TYR A 652 15.12 -5.97 -33.91
C TYR A 652 15.85 -7.19 -33.32
N ARG A 653 16.38 -7.08 -32.09
CA ARG A 653 17.15 -8.15 -31.44
C ARG A 653 16.29 -9.24 -30.79
N ILE A 654 14.95 -9.20 -30.95
CA ILE A 654 14.02 -10.18 -30.39
C ILE A 654 13.12 -10.77 -31.51
N PRO A 655 13.63 -11.69 -32.35
CA PRO A 655 12.88 -12.21 -33.51
C PRO A 655 11.52 -12.84 -33.18
N SER A 656 11.35 -13.41 -31.99
CA SER A 656 10.08 -14.01 -31.55
C SER A 656 8.89 -13.04 -31.53
N LEU A 657 9.15 -11.73 -31.43
CA LEU A 657 8.11 -10.69 -31.40
C LEU A 657 7.60 -10.29 -32.80
N TYR A 658 8.45 -10.35 -33.83
CA TYR A 658 8.13 -9.85 -35.18
C TYR A 658 8.16 -10.93 -36.28
N VAL A 659 8.44 -12.19 -35.96
CA VAL A 659 8.49 -13.32 -36.94
C VAL A 659 7.24 -13.47 -37.82
N ASN A 660 6.08 -12.99 -37.38
CA ASN A 660 4.82 -13.00 -38.14
C ASN A 660 4.59 -11.77 -39.02
N PHE A 661 5.46 -10.75 -38.98
CA PHE A 661 5.22 -9.48 -39.68
C PHE A 661 5.01 -9.69 -41.18
N ARG A 662 3.99 -9.02 -41.71
CA ARG A 662 3.70 -8.90 -43.14
C ARG A 662 4.48 -7.72 -43.74
N GLU A 663 4.62 -7.72 -45.06
CA GLU A 663 5.44 -6.74 -45.79
C GLU A 663 5.10 -5.28 -45.42
N ASP A 664 3.82 -4.94 -45.24
CA ASP A 664 3.38 -3.60 -44.84
C ASP A 664 3.63 -3.25 -43.36
N GLU A 665 3.72 -4.24 -42.47
CA GLU A 665 4.00 -4.02 -41.05
C GLU A 665 5.48 -3.61 -40.84
N TYR A 666 6.39 -4.16 -41.66
CA TYR A 666 7.77 -3.66 -41.76
C TYR A 666 7.85 -2.23 -42.30
N ARG A 667 6.97 -1.84 -43.26
CA ARG A 667 6.92 -0.46 -43.79
C ARG A 667 6.58 0.58 -42.72
N ILE A 668 5.86 0.22 -41.65
CA ILE A 668 5.63 1.11 -40.50
C ILE A 668 6.96 1.47 -39.82
N VAL A 669 7.82 0.47 -39.56
CA VAL A 669 9.13 0.68 -38.93
C VAL A 669 10.03 1.55 -39.80
N PHE A 670 10.15 1.24 -41.09
CA PHE A 670 10.94 2.04 -42.02
C PHE A 670 10.40 3.48 -42.16
N GLY A 671 9.07 3.65 -42.22
CA GLY A 671 8.42 4.96 -42.25
C GLY A 671 8.73 5.82 -41.03
N ILE A 672 8.82 5.22 -39.84
CA ILE A 672 9.27 5.92 -38.63
C ILE A 672 10.72 6.42 -38.80
N CYS A 673 11.62 5.57 -39.29
CA CYS A 673 13.02 5.95 -39.48
C CYS A 673 13.20 7.05 -40.54
N PHE A 674 12.49 6.99 -41.67
CA PHE A 674 12.59 8.01 -42.73
C PHE A 674 12.15 9.39 -42.25
N ARG A 675 11.07 9.48 -41.46
CA ARG A 675 10.55 10.74 -40.93
C ARG A 675 11.55 11.42 -39.98
N TYR A 676 12.27 10.65 -39.16
CA TYR A 676 13.36 11.19 -38.34
C TYR A 676 14.61 11.57 -39.15
N VAL A 677 14.94 10.81 -40.20
CA VAL A 677 16.02 11.17 -41.15
C VAL A 677 15.71 12.48 -41.87
N GLN A 678 14.46 12.69 -42.31
CA GLN A 678 13.96 13.92 -42.94
C GLN A 678 13.99 15.11 -41.98
N TYR A 679 13.46 14.95 -40.76
CA TYR A 679 13.48 16.00 -39.72
C TYR A 679 14.90 16.57 -39.45
N VAL A 680 15.92 15.71 -39.44
CA VAL A 680 17.32 16.17 -39.26
C VAL A 680 17.89 16.84 -40.51
N ARG A 681 17.47 16.45 -41.72
CA ARG A 681 17.87 17.14 -42.97
C ARG A 681 17.33 18.57 -42.98
N ASP A 682 16.04 18.73 -42.67
CA ASP A 682 15.37 20.02 -42.56
C ASP A 682 16.08 20.97 -41.58
N LYS A 683 16.32 20.53 -40.33
CA LYS A 683 17.09 21.33 -39.35
C LYS A 683 18.49 21.69 -39.87
N LYS A 684 19.18 20.79 -40.58
CA LYS A 684 20.50 21.06 -41.19
C LYS A 684 20.43 22.08 -42.35
N GLN A 685 19.35 22.11 -43.12
CA GLN A 685 19.14 23.11 -44.19
C GLN A 685 18.89 24.50 -43.59
N HIS A 686 17.95 24.61 -42.64
CA HIS A 686 17.65 25.87 -41.94
C HIS A 686 18.90 26.48 -41.27
N HIS A 687 19.73 25.66 -40.62
CA HIS A 687 20.96 26.13 -39.98
C HIS A 687 22.00 26.66 -40.99
N ARG A 688 22.10 26.05 -42.20
CA ARG A 688 22.97 26.57 -43.27
C ARG A 688 22.46 27.90 -43.83
N MET A 689 21.14 28.11 -43.89
CA MET A 689 20.57 29.35 -44.39
C MET A 689 20.81 30.54 -43.45
N SER A 690 20.79 30.36 -42.12
CA SER A 690 21.07 31.47 -41.20
C SER A 690 22.52 31.96 -41.26
N TYR A 691 23.50 31.06 -41.40
CA TYR A 691 24.90 31.44 -41.63
C TYR A 691 25.13 32.12 -43.00
N ALA A 692 24.33 31.77 -44.02
CA ALA A 692 24.40 32.43 -45.32
C ALA A 692 23.91 33.89 -45.27
N SER A 693 22.92 34.23 -44.44
CA SER A 693 22.42 35.61 -44.29
C SER A 693 23.39 36.54 -43.54
N ASP A 694 24.17 36.05 -42.58
CA ASP A 694 25.15 36.88 -41.85
C ASP A 694 26.45 37.11 -42.66
N SER A 695 26.65 36.38 -43.75
CA SER A 695 27.88 36.43 -44.57
C SER A 695 28.04 37.72 -45.41
N SER A 696 27.10 38.66 -45.35
CA SER A 696 27.10 39.91 -46.14
C SER A 696 27.30 41.20 -45.33
N ALA A 697 27.66 41.13 -44.05
CA ALA A 697 27.90 42.30 -43.20
C ALA A 697 29.40 42.56 -42.96
N THR A 698 29.90 43.73 -43.37
CA THR A 698 31.28 44.15 -43.12
C THR A 698 31.50 44.48 -41.63
N PRO A 699 32.49 43.89 -40.94
CA PRO A 699 32.73 44.15 -39.52
C PRO A 699 33.36 45.55 -39.28
N PRO A 700 32.93 46.31 -38.26
CA PRO A 700 33.55 47.57 -37.88
C PRO A 700 34.86 47.37 -37.10
N PRO A 701 35.88 48.23 -37.25
CA PRO A 701 37.14 48.11 -36.54
C PRO A 701 37.10 48.80 -35.17
N THR A 702 36.87 48.06 -34.08
CA THR A 702 37.49 48.23 -32.72
C THR A 702 36.79 47.38 -31.64
N ALA A 703 37.50 46.39 -31.09
CA ALA A 703 37.37 45.90 -29.71
C ALA A 703 38.51 44.93 -29.37
N SER A 704 38.91 44.88 -28.10
CA SER A 704 40.04 44.08 -27.61
C SER A 704 39.76 42.58 -27.49
N THR A 705 40.84 41.80 -27.52
CA THR A 705 40.90 40.35 -27.31
C THR A 705 40.15 39.87 -26.06
N THR A 706 39.27 38.88 -26.21
CA THR A 706 38.86 37.97 -25.12
C THR A 706 38.46 36.63 -25.74
N GLU A 707 39.18 35.55 -25.40
CA GLU A 707 38.90 34.19 -25.92
C GLU A 707 37.66 33.58 -25.25
N SER A 708 36.48 33.98 -25.71
CA SER A 708 35.22 33.39 -25.30
C SER A 708 34.98 32.08 -26.05
N GLN A 709 35.27 30.95 -25.41
CA GLN A 709 34.89 29.61 -25.90
C GLN A 709 33.36 29.48 -25.94
N VAL A 710 32.74 29.82 -27.07
CA VAL A 710 31.33 29.50 -27.35
C VAL A 710 31.22 27.99 -27.53
N ARG A 711 30.97 27.28 -26.41
CA ARG A 711 30.62 25.86 -26.43
C ARG A 711 29.23 25.72 -27.08
N PRO A 712 29.06 24.86 -28.11
CA PRO A 712 27.72 24.56 -28.61
C PRO A 712 26.90 23.87 -27.51
N ASN A 713 25.60 24.19 -27.45
CA ASN A 713 24.69 23.54 -26.52
C ASN A 713 24.40 22.09 -26.97
N ALA A 714 24.28 21.18 -26.00
CA ALA A 714 23.99 19.76 -26.24
C ALA A 714 22.70 19.50 -27.06
N SER A 715 21.78 20.48 -27.10
CA SER A 715 20.57 20.49 -27.91
C SER A 715 20.81 20.44 -29.43
N ASP A 716 21.99 20.84 -29.90
CA ASP A 716 22.29 20.94 -31.32
C ASP A 716 23.09 19.75 -31.88
N ASP A 717 23.71 18.95 -31.01
CA ASP A 717 24.38 17.70 -31.37
C ASP A 717 23.42 16.49 -31.46
N LEU A 718 22.33 16.49 -30.67
CA LEU A 718 21.29 15.44 -30.64
C LEU A 718 20.77 14.99 -32.04
N PRO A 719 20.51 15.89 -33.00
CA PRO A 719 20.09 15.51 -34.35
C PRO A 719 21.07 14.57 -35.07
N GLN A 720 22.38 14.71 -34.87
CA GLN A 720 23.37 13.90 -35.60
C GLN A 720 23.37 12.44 -35.13
N TYR A 721 23.12 12.18 -33.85
CA TYR A 721 22.94 10.82 -33.35
C TYR A 721 21.64 10.19 -33.85
N VAL A 722 20.53 10.93 -33.79
CA VAL A 722 19.22 10.51 -34.33
C VAL A 722 19.33 10.16 -35.82
N TYR A 723 20.09 10.92 -36.60
CA TYR A 723 20.39 10.61 -38.00
C TYR A 723 21.10 9.27 -38.16
N ALA A 724 22.24 9.08 -37.49
CA ALA A 724 23.04 7.85 -37.59
C ALA A 724 22.27 6.60 -37.12
N LEU A 725 21.54 6.72 -36.00
CA LEU A 725 20.71 5.64 -35.46
C LEU A 725 19.54 5.30 -36.41
N GLY A 726 18.92 6.29 -37.05
CA GLY A 726 17.88 6.07 -38.06
C GLY A 726 18.34 5.18 -39.22
N PHE A 727 19.50 5.44 -39.79
CA PHE A 727 20.09 4.58 -40.82
C PHE A 727 20.48 3.19 -40.30
N GLN A 728 20.99 3.09 -39.08
CA GLN A 728 21.30 1.79 -38.47
C GLN A 728 20.04 0.94 -38.27
N VAL A 729 18.93 1.53 -37.81
CA VAL A 729 17.65 0.84 -37.64
C VAL A 729 17.09 0.38 -38.99
N ILE A 730 17.13 1.21 -40.05
CA ILE A 730 16.77 0.81 -41.42
C ILE A 730 17.60 -0.40 -41.88
N THR A 731 18.92 -0.35 -41.67
CA THR A 731 19.85 -1.41 -42.09
C THR A 731 19.58 -2.73 -41.35
N ASN A 732 19.36 -2.65 -40.02
CA ASN A 732 18.99 -3.80 -39.19
C ASN A 732 17.65 -4.41 -39.65
N TRP A 733 16.59 -3.61 -39.75
CA TRP A 733 15.25 -4.11 -40.08
C TRP A 733 15.12 -4.62 -41.53
N PHE A 734 15.99 -4.19 -42.45
CA PHE A 734 16.07 -4.82 -43.77
C PHE A 734 16.66 -6.24 -43.71
N LEU A 735 17.63 -6.51 -42.83
CA LEU A 735 18.10 -7.87 -42.59
C LEU A 735 17.05 -8.75 -41.89
N ALA A 736 16.15 -8.14 -41.12
CA ALA A 736 15.02 -8.83 -40.48
C ALA A 736 13.89 -9.25 -41.45
N LEU A 737 13.86 -8.71 -42.68
CA LEU A 737 12.99 -9.19 -43.74
C LEU A 737 13.44 -10.57 -44.21
N LYS A 738 12.47 -11.45 -44.51
CA LYS A 738 12.73 -12.71 -45.20
C LYS A 738 13.35 -12.42 -46.55
N LEU A 739 14.28 -13.26 -46.99
CA LEU A 739 15.11 -13.01 -48.17
C LEU A 739 14.30 -12.71 -49.43
N GLN A 740 13.20 -13.44 -49.64
CA GLN A 740 12.27 -13.26 -50.76
C GLN A 740 11.56 -11.89 -50.74
N ASP A 741 11.26 -11.34 -49.56
CA ASP A 741 10.46 -10.11 -49.39
C ASP A 741 11.31 -8.84 -49.61
N ARG A 742 12.64 -8.96 -49.47
CA ARG A 742 13.59 -7.83 -49.59
C ARG A 742 13.52 -7.11 -50.93
N VAL A 743 13.39 -7.86 -52.03
CA VAL A 743 13.41 -7.32 -53.40
C VAL A 743 12.31 -6.27 -53.59
N ASN A 744 11.11 -6.52 -53.06
CA ASN A 744 9.96 -5.61 -53.12
C ASN A 744 10.21 -4.30 -52.35
N GLN A 745 10.96 -4.38 -51.25
CA GLN A 745 11.22 -3.24 -50.36
C GLN A 745 12.31 -2.30 -50.87
N VAL A 746 13.35 -2.80 -51.56
CA VAL A 746 14.50 -1.97 -52.00
C VAL A 746 14.08 -0.75 -52.79
N GLY A 747 13.16 -0.90 -53.76
CA GLY A 747 12.69 0.22 -54.59
C GLY A 747 11.93 1.30 -53.80
N TRP A 748 11.14 0.89 -52.81
CA TRP A 748 10.40 1.79 -51.94
C TRP A 748 11.33 2.48 -50.91
N ILE A 749 12.26 1.73 -50.31
CA ILE A 749 13.29 2.28 -49.42
C ILE A 749 14.16 3.30 -50.17
N ALA A 750 14.61 2.98 -51.39
CA ALA A 750 15.40 3.89 -52.22
C ALA A 750 14.67 5.22 -52.50
N LYS A 751 13.38 5.15 -52.86
CA LYS A 751 12.57 6.35 -53.10
C LYS A 751 12.51 7.24 -51.86
N ASN A 752 12.24 6.68 -50.68
CA ASN A 752 12.10 7.46 -49.44
C ASN A 752 13.45 7.94 -48.87
N LEU A 753 14.57 7.27 -49.16
CA LEU A 753 15.90 7.72 -48.74
C LEU A 753 16.41 8.94 -49.51
N PHE A 754 16.06 9.08 -50.80
CA PHE A 754 16.54 10.16 -51.67
C PHE A 754 15.50 11.28 -51.92
N SER A 755 14.23 11.09 -51.55
CA SER A 755 13.21 12.16 -51.64
C SER A 755 13.10 12.92 -50.33
N ASP A 756 13.18 14.24 -50.36
CA ASP A 756 12.81 15.08 -49.22
C ASP A 756 11.30 15.39 -49.19
N VAL A 757 10.83 16.10 -48.16
CA VAL A 757 9.40 16.39 -47.93
C VAL A 757 8.74 17.10 -49.13
N ASP A 758 9.46 18.03 -49.77
CA ASP A 758 8.99 18.77 -50.95
C ASP A 758 9.16 18.00 -52.28
N GLY A 759 9.61 16.74 -52.23
CA GLY A 759 9.90 15.93 -53.42
C GLY A 759 11.21 16.26 -54.12
N SER A 760 12.03 17.15 -53.56
CA SER A 760 13.40 17.42 -54.01
C SER A 760 14.30 16.19 -53.83
N GLN A 761 15.28 15.99 -54.72
CA GLN A 761 16.24 14.89 -54.60
C GLN A 761 17.44 15.29 -53.73
N TYR A 762 17.58 14.65 -52.57
CA TYR A 762 18.65 14.91 -51.61
C TYR A 762 19.67 13.76 -51.59
N SER A 763 20.79 13.95 -52.28
CA SER A 763 21.88 12.97 -52.35
C SER A 763 22.87 13.14 -51.19
N ASP A 764 22.86 12.20 -50.24
CA ASP A 764 23.81 12.12 -49.12
C ASP A 764 24.66 10.85 -49.19
N ASP A 765 25.94 10.95 -48.85
CA ASP A 765 26.87 9.84 -48.65
C ASP A 765 26.22 8.68 -47.86
N GLN A 766 25.51 8.99 -46.76
CA GLN A 766 24.93 7.96 -45.89
C GLN A 766 23.78 7.20 -46.57
N ALA A 767 22.96 7.89 -47.36
CA ALA A 767 21.91 7.25 -48.17
C ALA A 767 22.51 6.38 -49.28
N GLN A 768 23.57 6.85 -49.94
CA GLN A 768 24.29 6.10 -50.97
C GLN A 768 24.92 4.81 -50.42
N ILE A 769 25.51 4.87 -49.22
CA ILE A 769 26.10 3.70 -48.52
C ILE A 769 25.03 2.71 -48.09
N THR A 770 23.91 3.21 -47.56
CA THR A 770 22.79 2.35 -47.18
C THR A 770 22.26 1.62 -48.41
N ILE A 771 22.15 2.29 -49.56
CA ILE A 771 21.69 1.66 -50.81
C ILE A 771 22.69 0.65 -51.38
N ASP A 772 23.99 0.91 -51.32
CA ASP A 772 25.04 -0.07 -51.66
C ASP A 772 24.95 -1.32 -50.76
N PHE A 773 24.75 -1.13 -49.46
CA PHE A 773 24.52 -2.25 -48.53
C PHE A 773 23.24 -3.02 -48.86
N LEU A 774 22.11 -2.32 -49.05
CA LEU A 774 20.81 -2.93 -49.35
C LEU A 774 20.91 -3.79 -50.62
N GLN A 775 21.54 -3.28 -51.68
CA GLN A 775 21.77 -4.00 -52.94
C GLN A 775 22.58 -5.29 -52.71
N ARG A 776 23.66 -5.23 -51.93
CA ARG A 776 24.47 -6.41 -51.58
C ARG A 776 23.68 -7.45 -50.77
N ALA A 777 22.86 -7.00 -49.81
CA ALA A 777 22.05 -7.86 -48.94
C ALA A 777 20.66 -8.25 -49.51
N THR A 778 20.34 -7.86 -50.76
CA THR A 778 19.00 -8.10 -51.33
C THR A 778 18.74 -9.57 -51.61
N TYR A 779 19.70 -10.27 -52.22
CA TYR A 779 19.48 -11.60 -52.80
C TYR A 779 20.13 -12.76 -52.03
N ALA A 780 21.02 -12.48 -51.07
CA ALA A 780 21.58 -13.49 -50.17
C ALA A 780 22.01 -12.90 -48.83
N ASP A 781 21.95 -13.71 -47.77
CA ASP A 781 22.56 -13.45 -46.46
C ASP A 781 24.04 -13.85 -46.48
N VAL A 782 24.86 -13.15 -47.28
CA VAL A 782 26.30 -13.43 -47.39
C VAL A 782 27.07 -12.67 -46.29
N ASP A 783 27.81 -13.40 -45.45
CA ASP A 783 28.83 -12.81 -44.58
C ASP A 783 30.02 -12.24 -45.39
N GLU A 784 30.84 -11.39 -44.77
CA GLU A 784 32.01 -10.82 -45.45
C GLU A 784 33.03 -11.91 -45.83
N SER A 785 33.46 -11.94 -47.10
CA SER A 785 34.35 -12.96 -47.65
C SER A 785 35.72 -13.00 -46.96
N GLU A 786 36.03 -14.08 -46.24
CA GLU A 786 37.37 -14.36 -45.74
C GLU A 786 38.33 -14.78 -46.88
N SER A 787 39.63 -14.59 -46.66
CA SER A 787 40.70 -15.09 -47.53
C SER A 787 40.91 -16.60 -47.33
N ASP A 788 40.90 -17.40 -48.40
CA ASP A 788 41.32 -18.81 -48.37
C ASP A 788 42.76 -18.93 -47.82
N PRO A 789 42.98 -19.59 -46.66
CA PRO A 789 44.32 -19.80 -46.10
C PRO A 789 45.28 -20.59 -47.00
N LEU A 790 44.76 -21.25 -48.03
CA LEU A 790 45.51 -22.12 -48.93
C LEU A 790 45.96 -21.41 -50.21
N PHE A 791 45.46 -20.19 -50.48
CA PHE A 791 45.78 -19.41 -51.68
C PHE A 791 47.18 -18.77 -51.60
N THR A 792 48.19 -19.60 -51.85
CA THR A 792 49.62 -19.24 -51.76
C THR A 792 50.33 -19.53 -53.09
N PRO A 793 51.44 -18.82 -53.40
CA PRO A 793 52.22 -19.09 -54.62
C PRO A 793 52.70 -20.54 -54.75
N ALA A 794 52.99 -21.18 -53.61
CA ALA A 794 53.39 -22.58 -53.53
C ALA A 794 52.26 -23.59 -53.90
N ARG A 795 51.01 -23.14 -54.00
CA ARG A 795 49.84 -23.99 -54.27
C ARG A 795 49.09 -23.62 -55.56
N PHE A 796 49.18 -22.36 -56.00
CA PHE A 796 48.44 -21.84 -57.17
C PHE A 796 49.32 -21.12 -58.21
N GLY A 797 50.65 -21.10 -58.05
CA GLY A 797 51.58 -20.55 -59.04
C GLY A 797 51.82 -19.03 -58.91
N GLU A 798 52.24 -18.39 -60.00
CA GLU A 798 52.51 -16.95 -60.02
C GLU A 798 51.20 -16.15 -59.96
N ILE A 799 51.11 -15.22 -58.99
CA ILE A 799 49.91 -14.42 -58.72
C ILE A 799 50.13 -12.99 -59.23
N GLN A 800 49.47 -12.61 -60.32
CA GLN A 800 49.49 -11.23 -60.80
C GLN A 800 48.42 -10.38 -60.08
N LYS A 801 48.84 -9.21 -59.57
CA LYS A 801 47.98 -8.29 -58.81
C LYS A 801 47.79 -6.98 -59.57
N LYS A 802 46.56 -6.67 -59.97
CA LYS A 802 46.18 -5.38 -60.58
C LYS A 802 44.98 -4.78 -59.85
N ARG A 803 44.85 -3.45 -59.92
CA ARG A 803 43.81 -2.68 -59.24
C ARG A 803 43.19 -1.67 -60.20
N TRP A 804 41.86 -1.58 -60.18
CA TRP A 804 41.07 -0.64 -60.96
C TRP A 804 40.05 0.06 -60.07
N LEU A 805 39.59 1.22 -60.51
CA LEU A 805 38.54 1.99 -59.87
C LEU A 805 37.32 2.00 -60.79
N ILE A 806 36.20 1.43 -60.33
CA ILE A 806 34.98 1.28 -61.14
C ILE A 806 33.81 1.84 -60.33
N GLY A 807 33.20 2.93 -60.80
CA GLY A 807 32.15 3.64 -60.08
C GLY A 807 32.63 4.10 -58.69
N ASN A 808 31.98 3.60 -57.64
CA ASN A 808 32.34 3.82 -56.24
C ASN A 808 33.02 2.59 -55.59
N SER A 809 33.64 1.72 -56.38
CA SER A 809 34.30 0.49 -55.93
C SER A 809 35.76 0.40 -56.38
N ILE A 810 36.64 -0.02 -55.46
CA ILE A 810 38.01 -0.44 -55.80
C ILE A 810 37.99 -1.93 -56.09
N VAL A 811 38.24 -2.28 -57.35
CA VAL A 811 38.34 -3.67 -57.81
C VAL A 811 39.83 -4.04 -57.83
N THR A 812 40.29 -4.75 -56.80
CA THR A 812 41.59 -5.43 -56.82
C THR A 812 41.35 -6.85 -57.31
N ILE A 813 42.13 -7.31 -58.29
CA ILE A 813 42.14 -8.72 -58.72
C ILE A 813 43.53 -9.27 -58.45
N GLU A 814 43.58 -10.36 -57.69
CA GLU A 814 44.76 -11.20 -57.52
C GLU A 814 44.53 -12.50 -58.29
N GLN A 815 45.05 -12.51 -59.52
CA GLN A 815 44.92 -13.63 -60.43
C GLN A 815 46.18 -14.49 -60.35
N ALA A 816 46.11 -15.57 -59.55
CA ALA A 816 46.72 -16.82 -59.99
C ALA A 816 46.12 -17.14 -61.36
N THR A 817 46.94 -17.56 -62.33
CA THR A 817 46.58 -17.62 -63.77
C THR A 817 45.37 -18.51 -64.11
N SER A 818 44.82 -19.24 -63.14
CA SER A 818 43.63 -20.11 -63.25
C SER A 818 42.37 -19.68 -62.48
N THR A 819 42.39 -18.78 -61.46
CA THR A 819 41.27 -18.75 -60.45
C THR A 819 40.75 -17.40 -59.88
N GLY A 820 41.57 -16.42 -59.50
CA GLY A 820 41.20 -14.99 -59.22
C GLY A 820 40.18 -14.61 -58.09
N TRP A 821 40.62 -14.00 -56.96
CA TRP A 821 39.77 -13.58 -55.80
C TRP A 821 40.20 -12.24 -55.10
N ALA A 822 39.47 -11.75 -54.05
CA ALA A 822 39.72 -10.47 -53.31
C ALA A 822 39.07 -10.36 -51.88
N GLN A 823 39.34 -9.29 -51.07
CA GLN A 823 39.00 -9.15 -49.62
C GLN A 823 38.51 -7.74 -49.15
N ILE A 824 37.73 -7.65 -48.02
CA ILE A 824 37.24 -6.43 -47.30
C ILE A 824 37.38 -6.57 -45.75
N THR A 825 37.13 -5.51 -44.94
CA THR A 825 37.28 -5.44 -43.46
C THR A 825 35.99 -4.99 -42.71
N LYS A 826 35.67 -5.68 -41.59
CA LYS A 826 34.52 -5.45 -40.69
C LYS A 826 34.66 -4.28 -39.69
N HIS A 827 33.52 -3.75 -39.21
CA HIS A 827 33.45 -2.84 -38.06
C HIS A 827 33.51 -3.58 -36.72
N GLY A 828 34.40 -3.16 -35.82
CA GLY A 828 34.41 -3.59 -34.42
C GLY A 828 34.46 -2.42 -33.44
N HIS A 829 33.73 -2.54 -32.35
CA HIS A 829 33.74 -1.67 -31.18
C HIS A 829 34.63 -2.26 -30.09
N LYS A 830 35.08 -1.42 -29.16
CA LYS A 830 35.83 -1.81 -27.96
C LYS A 830 35.18 -1.26 -26.70
N VAL A 831 35.07 -2.11 -25.68
CA VAL A 831 34.35 -1.85 -24.43
C VAL A 831 35.09 -2.53 -23.28
N GLY A 832 35.50 -1.76 -22.27
CA GLY A 832 36.15 -2.33 -21.09
C GLY A 832 35.18 -3.11 -20.21
N VAL A 833 35.66 -4.14 -19.51
CA VAL A 833 34.87 -4.88 -18.52
C VAL A 833 35.68 -5.06 -17.24
N ILE A 834 35.21 -4.43 -16.16
CA ILE A 834 35.90 -4.31 -14.88
C ILE A 834 35.04 -4.97 -13.80
N TYR A 835 35.67 -5.73 -12.90
CA TYR A 835 35.03 -6.34 -11.74
C TYR A 835 35.54 -5.72 -10.44
N ILE A 836 34.62 -5.26 -9.58
CA ILE A 836 34.89 -4.72 -8.25
C ILE A 836 34.38 -5.72 -7.20
N GLY A 837 35.28 -6.27 -6.39
CA GLY A 837 34.95 -7.19 -5.30
C GLY A 837 34.50 -6.48 -4.02
N GLU A 838 34.06 -7.27 -3.03
CA GLU A 838 33.55 -6.77 -1.74
C GLU A 838 34.51 -5.78 -1.06
N GLY A 839 33.99 -4.59 -0.69
CA GLY A 839 34.75 -3.53 -0.03
C GLY A 839 35.82 -2.81 -0.86
N GLN A 840 36.13 -3.25 -2.09
CA GLN A 840 37.17 -2.62 -2.93
C GLN A 840 36.76 -1.22 -3.39
N THR A 841 37.67 -0.26 -3.26
CA THR A 841 37.41 1.15 -3.66
C THR A 841 38.59 1.85 -4.36
N LYS A 842 39.82 1.33 -4.26
CA LYS A 842 40.99 1.91 -4.93
C LYS A 842 41.22 1.29 -6.30
N GLU A 843 41.68 2.09 -7.26
CA GLU A 843 41.96 1.67 -8.64
C GLU A 843 42.88 0.43 -8.70
N THR A 844 44.02 0.44 -8.00
CA THR A 844 45.00 -0.66 -8.03
C THR A 844 44.45 -1.97 -7.45
N GLU A 845 43.68 -1.91 -6.36
CA GLU A 845 43.00 -3.06 -5.76
C GLU A 845 42.06 -3.72 -6.78
N ILE A 846 41.26 -2.90 -7.48
CA ILE A 846 40.29 -3.38 -8.46
C ILE A 846 40.97 -3.96 -9.71
N LEU A 847 42.01 -3.30 -10.23
CA LEU A 847 42.72 -3.78 -11.43
C LEU A 847 43.58 -5.02 -11.17
N SER A 848 43.99 -5.25 -9.90
CA SER A 848 44.73 -6.45 -9.51
C SER A 848 43.92 -7.74 -9.68
N ASN A 849 42.59 -7.67 -9.64
CA ASN A 849 41.68 -8.82 -9.68
C ASN A 849 41.96 -9.76 -10.86
N VAL A 850 42.25 -11.03 -10.55
CA VAL A 850 42.49 -12.13 -11.51
C VAL A 850 41.26 -13.01 -11.75
N SER A 851 40.21 -12.84 -10.94
CA SER A 851 38.92 -13.52 -11.07
C SER A 851 37.82 -12.66 -10.42
N GLY A 852 36.56 -13.04 -10.61
CA GLY A 852 35.41 -12.37 -10.01
C GLY A 852 34.36 -13.37 -9.52
N SER A 853 33.21 -12.86 -9.08
CA SER A 853 32.12 -13.66 -8.51
C SER A 853 31.55 -14.68 -9.49
N GLY A 854 30.89 -15.72 -8.97
CA GLY A 854 30.25 -16.75 -9.81
C GLY A 854 29.19 -16.16 -10.77
N ASP A 855 28.53 -15.08 -10.35
CA ASP A 855 27.52 -14.39 -11.15
C ASP A 855 28.17 -13.50 -12.23
N TYR A 856 29.31 -12.87 -11.93
CA TYR A 856 30.16 -12.20 -12.94
C TYR A 856 30.67 -13.17 -14.02
N VAL A 857 31.10 -14.38 -13.64
CA VAL A 857 31.54 -15.41 -14.60
C VAL A 857 30.37 -15.91 -15.47
N LYS A 858 29.18 -16.13 -14.89
CA LYS A 858 27.95 -16.45 -15.64
C LYS A 858 27.57 -15.33 -16.62
N PHE A 859 27.71 -14.08 -16.21
CA PHE A 859 27.50 -12.89 -17.04
C PHE A 859 28.49 -12.85 -18.22
N LEU A 860 29.80 -12.95 -17.97
CA LEU A 860 30.83 -12.97 -19.03
C LEU A 860 30.59 -14.07 -20.07
N ASN A 861 30.32 -15.30 -19.62
CA ASN A 861 30.09 -16.46 -20.49
C ASN A 861 28.84 -16.33 -21.38
N ARG A 862 27.94 -15.40 -21.08
CA ARG A 862 26.77 -15.05 -21.91
C ARG A 862 26.97 -13.73 -22.67
N LEU A 863 27.92 -12.88 -22.27
CA LEU A 863 28.24 -11.58 -22.86
C LEU A 863 28.93 -11.72 -24.24
N GLY A 864 29.75 -12.75 -24.44
CA GLY A 864 30.41 -13.01 -25.72
C GLY A 864 31.03 -14.41 -25.82
N THR A 865 31.70 -14.68 -26.94
CA THR A 865 32.44 -15.93 -27.19
C THR A 865 33.91 -15.75 -26.78
N LEU A 866 34.42 -16.64 -25.93
CA LEU A 866 35.82 -16.67 -25.55
C LEU A 866 36.69 -17.03 -26.77
N THR A 867 37.63 -16.14 -27.13
CA THR A 867 38.38 -16.19 -28.39
C THR A 867 39.88 -16.03 -28.10
N ARG A 868 40.75 -16.83 -28.74
CA ARG A 868 42.21 -16.73 -28.59
C ARG A 868 42.73 -15.45 -29.25
N LEU A 869 43.65 -14.76 -28.58
CA LEU A 869 44.31 -13.55 -29.09
C LEU A 869 45.50 -13.86 -30.02
N LYS A 870 46.33 -14.84 -29.65
CA LYS A 870 47.45 -15.29 -30.49
C LYS A 870 46.99 -15.71 -31.89
N ASN A 871 47.61 -15.18 -32.93
CA ASN A 871 47.28 -15.42 -34.35
C ASN A 871 45.83 -15.03 -34.75
N ALA A 872 45.18 -14.14 -34.00
CA ALA A 872 43.82 -13.68 -34.32
C ALA A 872 43.73 -13.01 -35.71
N LYS A 873 42.91 -13.60 -36.59
CA LYS A 873 42.61 -13.07 -37.94
C LYS A 873 41.71 -11.83 -37.95
N PHE A 874 40.92 -11.64 -36.89
CA PHE A 874 40.01 -10.51 -36.72
C PHE A 874 40.73 -9.29 -36.10
N ASN A 875 40.02 -8.16 -36.01
CA ASN A 875 40.56 -6.95 -35.39
C ASN A 875 40.43 -7.02 -33.85
N THR A 876 41.55 -7.20 -33.15
CA THR A 876 41.61 -7.29 -31.67
C THR A 876 41.57 -5.93 -30.95
N GLN A 877 41.28 -4.83 -31.65
CA GLN A 877 40.99 -3.49 -31.11
C GLN A 877 42.08 -2.84 -30.23
N GLY A 878 43.29 -3.40 -30.23
CA GLY A 878 44.43 -2.92 -29.45
C GLY A 878 45.15 -4.03 -28.67
N LEU A 879 44.49 -5.17 -28.43
CA LEU A 879 45.09 -6.31 -27.74
C LEU A 879 46.12 -7.02 -28.63
N ASP A 880 47.26 -7.39 -28.04
CA ASP A 880 48.35 -8.15 -28.65
C ASP A 880 47.88 -9.46 -29.31
N ARG A 881 48.51 -9.80 -30.45
CA ARG A 881 48.23 -11.00 -31.25
C ARG A 881 49.45 -11.92 -31.43
N SER A 882 50.60 -11.53 -30.88
CA SER A 882 51.90 -12.16 -31.14
C SER A 882 52.44 -12.88 -29.90
N TYR A 883 52.46 -12.19 -28.75
CA TYR A 883 53.21 -12.60 -27.57
C TYR A 883 52.33 -12.92 -26.35
N ASP A 884 51.00 -12.88 -26.49
CA ASP A 884 50.01 -13.07 -25.42
C ASP A 884 50.18 -12.07 -24.25
N THR A 885 50.80 -10.91 -24.49
CA THR A 885 51.15 -9.92 -23.43
C THR A 885 49.94 -9.27 -22.77
N ASP A 886 48.87 -9.05 -23.52
CA ASP A 886 47.59 -8.57 -23.01
C ASP A 886 46.67 -9.70 -22.52
N GLY A 887 47.17 -10.93 -22.47
CA GLY A 887 46.42 -12.14 -22.11
C GLY A 887 46.35 -13.15 -23.24
N GLN A 888 45.87 -14.35 -22.89
CA GLN A 888 45.75 -15.47 -23.84
C GLN A 888 44.44 -15.45 -24.63
N TYR A 889 43.36 -15.02 -23.98
CA TYR A 889 42.00 -15.03 -24.51
C TYR A 889 41.30 -13.73 -24.18
N THR A 890 40.29 -13.38 -24.98
CA THR A 890 39.33 -12.33 -24.64
C THR A 890 37.91 -12.74 -25.06
N PHE A 891 36.90 -12.01 -24.59
CA PHE A 891 35.53 -12.18 -25.04
C PHE A 891 35.27 -11.30 -26.27
N CYS A 892 34.75 -11.91 -27.34
CA CYS A 892 34.31 -11.23 -28.54
C CYS A 892 32.84 -11.57 -28.81
N TRP A 893 32.02 -10.56 -29.09
CA TRP A 893 30.65 -10.76 -29.58
C TRP A 893 30.54 -10.27 -31.03
N ARG A 894 29.78 -11.00 -31.84
CA ARG A 894 29.61 -10.73 -33.27
C ARG A 894 28.15 -10.87 -33.68
N ASP A 895 27.71 -9.93 -34.49
CA ASP A 895 26.47 -9.90 -35.26
C ASP A 895 26.85 -9.75 -36.74
N ARG A 896 25.89 -9.81 -37.67
CA ARG A 896 26.12 -9.63 -39.11
C ARG A 896 26.83 -8.29 -39.39
N LEU A 897 26.39 -7.22 -38.73
CA LEU A 897 26.83 -5.84 -38.97
C LEU A 897 27.91 -5.32 -38.01
N THR A 898 28.03 -5.88 -36.80
CA THR A 898 28.88 -5.34 -35.73
C THR A 898 29.68 -6.41 -35.02
N GLU A 899 30.91 -6.07 -34.62
CA GLU A 899 31.73 -6.80 -33.66
C GLU A 899 31.91 -5.95 -32.40
N ILE A 900 32.01 -6.59 -31.23
CA ILE A 900 32.45 -5.96 -29.98
C ILE A 900 33.58 -6.84 -29.40
N VAL A 901 34.76 -6.25 -29.21
CA VAL A 901 35.85 -6.85 -28.44
C VAL A 901 35.79 -6.27 -27.03
N PHE A 902 35.73 -7.15 -26.02
CA PHE A 902 35.68 -6.72 -24.63
C PHE A 902 37.10 -6.66 -24.06
N HIS A 903 37.47 -5.57 -23.39
CA HIS A 903 38.75 -5.47 -22.68
C HIS A 903 38.54 -5.89 -21.21
N VAL A 904 38.53 -7.20 -20.98
CA VAL A 904 38.16 -7.81 -19.69
C VAL A 904 39.36 -7.86 -18.75
N THR A 905 39.37 -7.04 -17.69
CA THR A 905 40.54 -6.86 -16.81
C THR A 905 40.96 -8.13 -16.06
N THR A 906 40.03 -9.06 -15.81
CA THR A 906 40.32 -10.35 -15.17
C THR A 906 40.87 -11.41 -16.12
N GLN A 907 40.89 -11.16 -17.44
CA GLN A 907 41.54 -12.03 -18.44
C GLN A 907 42.94 -11.51 -18.84
N MET A 908 43.23 -10.25 -18.51
CA MET A 908 44.56 -9.64 -18.66
C MET A 908 45.48 -10.06 -17.50
N PRO A 909 46.78 -10.35 -17.74
CA PRO A 909 47.71 -10.73 -16.69
C PRO A 909 47.84 -9.66 -15.59
N THR A 910 47.94 -10.09 -14.33
CA THR A 910 48.38 -9.24 -13.20
C THR A 910 49.81 -9.65 -12.84
N ASN A 911 50.74 -8.69 -12.79
CA ASN A 911 52.07 -8.86 -12.22
C ASN A 911 52.39 -7.64 -11.36
N LEU A 912 52.19 -7.74 -10.05
CA LEU A 912 52.39 -6.62 -9.12
C LEU A 912 53.87 -6.31 -8.83
N ASP A 913 54.78 -7.26 -9.11
CA ASP A 913 56.23 -7.06 -8.92
C ASP A 913 56.83 -6.16 -10.02
N HIS A 914 56.25 -6.20 -11.22
CA HIS A 914 56.71 -5.42 -12.38
C HIS A 914 55.79 -4.25 -12.76
N ASP A 915 54.49 -4.34 -12.49
CA ASP A 915 53.51 -3.27 -12.73
C ASP A 915 52.59 -3.07 -11.50
N PRO A 916 53.11 -2.46 -10.40
CA PRO A 916 52.33 -2.25 -9.16
C PRO A 916 51.08 -1.39 -9.32
N GLN A 917 50.95 -0.66 -10.43
CA GLN A 917 49.82 0.23 -10.74
C GLN A 917 48.84 -0.39 -11.76
N CYS A 918 49.10 -1.61 -12.24
CA CYS A 918 48.32 -2.26 -13.31
C CYS A 918 48.16 -1.41 -14.59
N THR A 919 49.18 -0.60 -14.88
CA THR A 919 49.33 0.28 -16.05
C THR A 919 49.03 -0.45 -17.37
N MET A 920 49.47 -1.70 -17.50
CA MET A 920 49.26 -2.54 -18.69
C MET A 920 47.81 -2.96 -18.90
N LYS A 921 46.98 -2.97 -17.85
CA LYS A 921 45.51 -3.08 -17.97
C LYS A 921 44.89 -1.70 -18.22
N LYS A 922 45.31 -0.69 -17.45
CA LYS A 922 44.80 0.69 -17.53
C LYS A 922 44.95 1.29 -18.94
N ARG A 923 46.01 0.95 -19.69
CA ARG A 923 46.23 1.40 -21.08
C ARG A 923 45.13 0.96 -22.06
N HIS A 924 44.33 -0.06 -21.75
CA HIS A 924 43.23 -0.52 -22.60
C HIS A 924 41.91 0.11 -22.16
N ILE A 925 41.44 -0.22 -20.95
CA ILE A 925 40.17 0.28 -20.38
C ILE A 925 40.13 1.81 -20.24
N GLY A 926 41.28 2.44 -19.96
CA GLY A 926 41.43 3.89 -19.87
C GLY A 926 41.49 4.58 -21.24
N ASN A 927 41.60 3.82 -22.34
CA ASN A 927 41.45 4.30 -23.72
C ASN A 927 40.13 3.83 -24.35
N ASP A 928 39.23 3.19 -23.59
CA ASP A 928 37.89 2.80 -24.03
C ASP A 928 36.87 3.89 -23.68
N PHE A 929 35.98 4.19 -24.63
CA PHE A 929 34.94 5.21 -24.44
C PHE A 929 33.80 4.77 -23.50
N VAL A 930 33.63 3.45 -23.37
CA VAL A 930 32.57 2.81 -22.59
C VAL A 930 33.18 1.68 -21.77
N ASN A 931 32.88 1.65 -20.48
CA ASN A 931 33.31 0.60 -19.55
C ASN A 931 32.09 -0.02 -18.85
N ILE A 932 32.05 -1.35 -18.77
CA ILE A 932 31.07 -2.11 -17.99
C ILE A 932 31.68 -2.40 -16.62
N ILE A 933 31.02 -1.96 -15.56
CA ILE A 933 31.48 -2.08 -14.17
C ILE A 933 30.58 -3.08 -13.44
N PHE A 934 31.08 -4.28 -13.14
CA PHE A 934 30.38 -5.24 -12.30
C PHE A 934 30.77 -4.99 -10.84
N ASN A 935 29.82 -4.50 -10.03
CA ASN A 935 30.08 -3.94 -8.71
C ASN A 935 29.46 -4.79 -7.58
N ASP A 936 30.24 -5.73 -7.06
CA ASP A 936 29.89 -6.53 -5.88
C ASP A 936 30.43 -5.90 -4.56
N SER A 937 30.97 -4.68 -4.61
CA SER A 937 31.58 -4.01 -3.44
C SER A 937 30.64 -3.75 -2.26
N GLY A 938 29.33 -3.66 -2.52
CA GLY A 938 28.32 -3.18 -1.58
C GLY A 938 28.28 -1.65 -1.40
N LEU A 939 29.10 -0.90 -2.14
CA LEU A 939 29.22 0.56 -2.08
C LEU A 939 28.84 1.20 -3.43
N PRO A 940 28.38 2.47 -3.45
CA PRO A 940 28.11 3.19 -4.70
C PRO A 940 29.41 3.48 -5.46
N PHE A 941 29.45 3.11 -6.74
CA PHE A 941 30.55 3.42 -7.65
C PHE A 941 30.65 4.93 -7.91
N LYS A 942 31.87 5.43 -8.17
CA LYS A 942 32.15 6.83 -8.52
C LYS A 942 32.78 6.88 -9.91
N PHE A 943 32.33 7.81 -10.76
CA PHE A 943 32.84 7.93 -12.12
C PHE A 943 34.36 8.09 -12.17
N ASP A 944 34.91 8.91 -11.26
CA ASP A 944 36.34 9.24 -11.18
C ASP A 944 37.21 8.15 -10.53
N THR A 945 36.68 6.96 -10.22
CA THR A 945 37.47 5.81 -9.74
C THR A 945 38.50 5.33 -10.78
N PHE A 946 38.27 5.60 -12.07
CA PHE A 946 39.23 5.34 -13.15
C PHE A 946 39.48 6.61 -13.98
N PRO A 947 40.41 7.50 -13.55
CA PRO A 947 40.69 8.75 -14.25
C PRO A 947 41.19 8.50 -15.70
N SER A 948 40.46 9.06 -16.67
CA SER A 948 40.74 8.96 -18.10
C SER A 948 40.09 10.13 -18.86
N ASP A 949 40.77 10.62 -19.90
CA ASP A 949 40.21 11.59 -20.84
C ASP A 949 39.36 10.97 -21.95
N PHE A 950 39.43 9.65 -22.14
CA PHE A 950 38.67 8.92 -23.15
C PHE A 950 37.40 8.27 -22.59
N ASN A 951 37.35 7.94 -21.30
CA ASN A 951 36.17 7.34 -20.70
C ASN A 951 35.00 8.35 -20.64
N TYR A 952 33.92 8.06 -21.36
CA TYR A 952 32.73 8.91 -21.40
C TYR A 952 31.53 8.30 -20.66
N VAL A 953 31.42 6.97 -20.61
CA VAL A 953 30.25 6.25 -20.07
C VAL A 953 30.67 5.01 -19.29
N ASN A 954 30.27 4.93 -18.02
CA ASN A 954 30.39 3.73 -17.18
C ASN A 954 28.99 3.09 -17.01
N ILE A 955 28.83 1.84 -17.44
CA ILE A 955 27.60 1.05 -17.25
C ILE A 955 27.78 0.20 -16.00
N VAL A 956 27.18 0.64 -14.88
CA VAL A 956 27.33 0.00 -13.57
C VAL A 956 26.25 -1.04 -13.36
N ILE A 957 26.67 -2.25 -12.97
CA ILE A 957 25.83 -3.39 -12.60
C ILE A 957 26.04 -3.64 -11.11
N THR A 958 24.97 -3.70 -10.31
CA THR A 958 25.05 -3.95 -8.86
C THR A 958 23.90 -4.89 -8.44
N PRO A 959 24.11 -5.92 -7.61
CA PRO A 959 23.03 -6.82 -7.18
C PRO A 959 21.91 -6.07 -6.43
N GLU A 960 20.66 -6.43 -6.69
CA GLU A 960 19.48 -5.84 -6.02
C GLU A 960 19.46 -6.19 -4.53
N SER A 961 19.55 -7.49 -4.24
CA SER A 961 19.59 -8.07 -2.91
C SER A 961 20.92 -8.79 -2.69
N ARG A 962 21.71 -8.37 -1.69
CA ARG A 962 22.90 -9.13 -1.28
C ARG A 962 22.47 -10.49 -0.72
N ALA A 963 23.00 -11.58 -1.27
CA ALA A 963 22.70 -12.92 -0.76
C ALA A 963 23.29 -13.08 0.66
N SER A 964 22.49 -13.52 1.62
CA SER A 964 22.99 -13.84 2.97
C SER A 964 23.92 -15.06 2.91
N PHE A 965 24.83 -15.20 3.87
CA PHE A 965 25.76 -16.33 3.95
C PHE A 965 25.03 -17.70 3.94
N VAL A 966 23.81 -17.76 4.49
CA VAL A 966 22.94 -18.94 4.46
C VAL A 966 22.36 -19.16 3.06
N ALA A 967 21.77 -18.13 2.45
CA ALA A 967 21.17 -18.22 1.11
C ALA A 967 22.21 -18.63 0.04
N THR A 968 23.43 -18.10 0.12
CA THR A 968 24.53 -18.45 -0.81
C THR A 968 24.90 -19.93 -0.78
N ARG A 969 24.68 -20.64 0.34
CA ARG A 969 24.88 -22.10 0.45
C ARG A 969 23.68 -22.95 0.00
N GLN A 970 22.50 -22.35 -0.14
CA GLN A 970 21.24 -23.06 -0.48
C GLN A 970 20.78 -22.81 -1.93
N ARG A 971 21.32 -21.80 -2.62
CA ARG A 971 21.02 -21.48 -4.03
C ARG A 971 21.28 -22.65 -4.98
N THR A 972 20.25 -23.04 -5.72
CA THR A 972 20.34 -23.93 -6.89
C THR A 972 20.85 -23.18 -8.12
N SER A 973 21.05 -23.90 -9.23
CA SER A 973 21.38 -23.27 -10.52
C SER A 973 20.29 -22.31 -11.02
N ASN A 974 19.03 -22.55 -10.66
CA ASN A 974 17.87 -21.83 -11.19
C ASN A 974 17.66 -20.50 -10.47
N ASP A 975 17.79 -20.48 -9.13
CA ASP A 975 17.66 -19.27 -8.30
C ASP A 975 18.63 -18.14 -8.72
N VAL A 976 19.78 -18.54 -9.30
CA VAL A 976 20.78 -17.60 -9.78
C VAL A 976 20.39 -16.98 -11.14
N ASP A 977 19.68 -17.70 -12.01
CA ASP A 977 19.17 -17.12 -13.27
C ASP A 977 17.98 -16.16 -13.05
N GLU A 978 17.25 -16.33 -11.94
CA GLU A 978 16.19 -15.40 -11.50
C GLU A 978 16.72 -14.23 -10.64
N SER A 979 17.99 -14.23 -10.24
CA SER A 979 18.57 -13.15 -9.43
C SER A 979 18.60 -11.80 -10.18
N PHE A 980 18.23 -10.72 -9.48
CA PHE A 980 18.06 -9.37 -10.05
C PHE A 980 19.23 -8.42 -9.75
N TYR A 981 19.52 -7.54 -10.72
CA TYR A 981 20.59 -6.57 -10.70
C TYR A 981 20.08 -5.19 -11.13
N LYS A 982 20.54 -4.15 -10.43
CA LYS A 982 20.44 -2.75 -10.82
C LYS A 982 21.48 -2.45 -11.90
N VAL A 983 21.02 -1.96 -13.04
CA VAL A 983 21.84 -1.40 -14.11
C VAL A 983 21.65 0.11 -14.10
N HIS A 984 22.73 0.88 -14.06
CA HIS A 984 22.70 2.34 -14.10
C HIS A 984 23.83 2.87 -14.99
N VAL A 985 23.54 3.86 -15.84
CA VAL A 985 24.51 4.46 -16.75
C VAL A 985 24.98 5.79 -16.18
N MET A 986 26.28 5.87 -15.88
CA MET A 986 26.94 7.07 -15.39
C MET A 986 27.76 7.69 -16.52
N SER A 987 27.42 8.91 -16.93
CA SER A 987 28.14 9.68 -17.96
C SER A 987 29.13 10.67 -17.36
N ARG A 988 30.19 11.03 -18.11
CA ARG A 988 31.16 12.05 -17.74
C ARG A 988 30.48 13.42 -17.57
N PRO A 989 30.80 14.24 -16.55
CA PRO A 989 30.23 15.58 -16.40
C PRO A 989 30.38 16.43 -17.67
N GLY A 990 29.27 16.99 -18.17
CA GLY A 990 29.23 17.76 -19.42
C GLY A 990 29.10 16.93 -20.71
N PHE A 991 29.04 15.60 -20.61
CA PHE A 991 28.43 14.73 -21.62
C PHE A 991 26.89 14.79 -21.45
N PRO A 992 26.08 14.74 -22.51
CA PRO A 992 24.63 14.80 -22.37
C PRO A 992 24.03 13.55 -21.68
N GLU A 993 22.74 13.58 -21.35
CA GLU A 993 21.97 12.39 -20.98
C GLU A 993 21.23 11.85 -22.21
N ILE A 994 21.60 10.65 -22.68
CA ILE A 994 21.48 10.28 -24.12
C ILE A 994 20.92 8.88 -24.36
N SER A 995 20.25 8.32 -23.37
CA SER A 995 19.41 7.14 -23.53
C SER A 995 18.41 7.12 -22.38
N PRO A 996 17.19 6.58 -22.57
CA PRO A 996 16.31 6.20 -21.46
C PRO A 996 16.95 5.18 -20.49
N ALA A 997 18.19 4.75 -20.68
CA ALA A 997 18.97 3.94 -19.74
C ALA A 997 19.86 4.73 -18.76
N SER A 998 19.84 6.07 -18.76
CA SER A 998 20.35 6.85 -17.61
C SER A 998 19.62 6.46 -16.32
N GLU A 999 18.29 6.32 -16.41
CA GLU A 999 17.43 5.78 -15.35
C GLU A 999 17.83 4.35 -14.95
N MET A 1000 17.90 4.11 -13.64
CA MET A 1000 18.24 2.80 -13.06
C MET A 1000 17.19 1.74 -13.45
N LYS A 1001 17.66 0.57 -13.92
CA LYS A 1001 16.80 -0.54 -14.37
C LYS A 1001 17.13 -1.84 -13.66
N ILE A 1002 16.10 -2.52 -13.17
CA ILE A 1002 16.20 -3.83 -12.51
C ILE A 1002 16.03 -4.95 -13.55
N VAL A 1003 17.09 -5.72 -13.78
CA VAL A 1003 17.21 -6.76 -14.82
C VAL A 1003 17.65 -8.08 -14.19
N SER A 1004 17.08 -9.22 -14.62
CA SER A 1004 17.49 -10.55 -14.14
C SER A 1004 18.78 -11.04 -14.83
N LEU A 1005 19.58 -11.86 -14.15
CA LEU A 1005 20.87 -12.36 -14.66
C LEU A 1005 20.77 -13.02 -16.04
N LYS A 1006 19.63 -13.70 -16.32
CA LYS A 1006 19.36 -14.34 -17.61
C LYS A 1006 19.25 -13.35 -18.78
N ALA A 1007 18.74 -12.14 -18.57
CA ALA A 1007 18.54 -11.12 -19.61
C ALA A 1007 19.61 -10.00 -19.58
N LEU A 1008 20.38 -9.91 -18.50
CA LEU A 1008 21.39 -8.90 -18.27
C LEU A 1008 22.46 -8.81 -19.39
N PRO A 1009 23.05 -9.91 -19.92
CA PRO A 1009 24.09 -9.82 -20.94
C PRO A 1009 23.61 -9.18 -22.26
N ASP A 1010 22.40 -9.52 -22.72
CA ASP A 1010 21.80 -8.94 -23.92
C ASP A 1010 21.52 -7.45 -23.77
N PHE A 1011 20.95 -7.05 -22.63
CA PHE A 1011 20.68 -5.66 -22.31
C PHE A 1011 21.98 -4.82 -22.24
N ILE A 1012 23.01 -5.34 -21.58
CA ILE A 1012 24.30 -4.66 -21.44
C ILE A 1012 25.05 -4.58 -22.78
N ARG A 1013 25.04 -5.63 -23.62
CA ARG A 1013 25.59 -5.58 -25.00
C ARG A 1013 25.01 -4.43 -25.80
N LEU A 1014 23.68 -4.34 -25.83
CA LEU A 1014 22.94 -3.33 -26.58
C LEU A 1014 23.25 -1.91 -26.08
N LEU A 1015 23.27 -1.75 -24.76
CA LEU A 1015 23.56 -0.47 -24.11
C LEU A 1015 25.00 0.00 -24.36
N ALA A 1016 25.97 -0.91 -24.27
CA ALA A 1016 27.37 -0.62 -24.55
C ALA A 1016 27.61 -0.28 -26.03
N LEU A 1017 26.91 -0.94 -26.96
CA LEU A 1017 26.97 -0.64 -28.39
C LEU A 1017 26.41 0.76 -28.68
N ASN A 1018 25.21 1.08 -28.17
CA ASN A 1018 24.57 2.39 -28.36
C ASN A 1018 25.44 3.52 -27.79
N ALA A 1019 25.96 3.34 -26.57
CA ALA A 1019 26.88 4.29 -25.94
C ALA A 1019 28.19 4.44 -26.76
N SER A 1020 28.77 3.34 -27.24
CA SER A 1020 30.01 3.37 -28.04
C SER A 1020 29.83 4.17 -29.34
N VAL A 1021 28.70 3.96 -30.04
CA VAL A 1021 28.33 4.75 -31.22
C VAL A 1021 28.18 6.24 -30.88
N PHE A 1022 27.51 6.59 -29.77
CA PHE A 1022 27.41 8.00 -29.39
C PHE A 1022 28.76 8.61 -29.05
N CYS A 1023 29.58 7.95 -28.22
CA CYS A 1023 30.89 8.47 -27.83
C CYS A 1023 31.81 8.71 -29.04
N LEU A 1024 31.74 7.86 -30.08
CA LEU A 1024 32.43 8.06 -31.35
C LEU A 1024 31.98 9.33 -32.08
N VAL A 1025 30.67 9.62 -32.10
CA VAL A 1025 30.12 10.87 -32.65
C VAL A 1025 30.59 12.08 -31.82
N TRP A 1026 30.46 12.00 -30.51
CA TRP A 1026 30.79 13.09 -29.57
C TRP A 1026 32.28 13.45 -29.54
N ALA A 1027 33.17 12.46 -29.51
CA ALA A 1027 34.62 12.69 -29.53
C ALA A 1027 35.07 13.38 -30.82
N SER A 1028 34.34 13.18 -31.92
CA SER A 1028 34.68 13.73 -33.24
C SER A 1028 34.26 15.20 -33.43
N ARG A 1029 33.39 15.74 -32.58
CA ARG A 1029 32.75 17.07 -32.77
C ARG A 1029 33.74 18.22 -32.96
N ALA A 1030 34.91 18.17 -32.33
CA ALA A 1030 35.95 19.19 -32.45
C ALA A 1030 36.68 19.18 -33.81
N GLY A 1031 36.55 18.09 -34.59
CA GLY A 1031 37.07 17.95 -35.95
C GLY A 1031 36.01 18.02 -37.05
N GLY A 1032 34.74 18.25 -36.70
CA GLY A 1032 33.61 18.35 -37.64
C GLY A 1032 32.65 17.16 -37.60
N GLU A 1033 32.03 16.83 -38.74
CA GLU A 1033 31.03 15.77 -38.86
C GLU A 1033 31.66 14.38 -38.62
N TYR A 1034 31.13 13.59 -37.68
CA TYR A 1034 31.50 12.17 -37.55
C TYR A 1034 31.34 11.40 -38.88
N ILE A 1035 32.46 10.84 -39.35
CA ILE A 1035 32.54 10.06 -40.58
C ILE A 1035 32.63 8.57 -40.20
N SER A 1036 31.55 7.80 -40.43
CA SER A 1036 31.59 6.35 -40.31
C SER A 1036 32.67 5.75 -41.23
N PRO A 1037 33.32 4.62 -40.92
CA PRO A 1037 34.37 4.09 -41.81
C PRO A 1037 33.85 3.71 -43.21
N TRP A 1038 32.55 3.43 -43.39
CA TRP A 1038 31.93 3.33 -44.72
C TRP A 1038 31.87 4.70 -45.44
N ARG A 1039 31.49 5.79 -44.77
CA ARG A 1039 31.58 7.16 -45.33
C ARG A 1039 33.01 7.56 -45.63
N SER A 1040 33.96 7.19 -44.78
CA SER A 1040 35.39 7.46 -44.97
C SER A 1040 35.90 6.72 -46.21
N ARG A 1041 35.57 5.44 -46.36
CA ARG A 1041 35.87 4.64 -47.55
C ARG A 1041 35.25 5.24 -48.82
N LEU A 1042 33.97 5.65 -48.79
CA LEU A 1042 33.33 6.29 -49.95
C LEU A 1042 34.00 7.63 -50.31
N ARG A 1043 34.29 8.49 -49.33
CA ARG A 1043 34.96 9.78 -49.54
C ARG A 1043 36.39 9.60 -50.07
N GLU A 1044 37.14 8.62 -49.60
CA GLU A 1044 38.49 8.34 -50.09
C GLU A 1044 38.48 7.66 -51.48
N ILE A 1045 37.48 6.83 -51.79
CA ILE A 1045 37.22 6.32 -53.14
C ILE A 1045 36.90 7.47 -54.11
N ASN A 1046 36.06 8.43 -53.69
CA ASN A 1046 35.76 9.63 -54.49
C ASN A 1046 37.01 10.51 -54.69
N ARG A 1047 37.83 10.73 -53.66
CA ARG A 1047 39.13 11.41 -53.78
C ARG A 1047 40.08 10.71 -54.74
N LEU A 1048 40.16 9.37 -54.70
CA LEU A 1048 40.95 8.60 -55.65
C LEU A 1048 40.39 8.74 -57.07
N ARG A 1049 39.07 8.85 -57.24
CA ARG A 1049 38.42 9.13 -58.53
C ARG A 1049 38.70 10.54 -59.04
N GLU A 1050 38.76 11.53 -58.17
CA GLU A 1050 39.12 12.92 -58.50
C GLU A 1050 40.61 13.08 -58.82
N LYS A 1051 41.47 12.33 -58.12
CA LYS A 1051 42.94 12.38 -58.27
C LYS A 1051 43.48 11.57 -59.45
N TYR A 1052 42.80 10.49 -59.84
CA TYR A 1052 43.26 9.56 -60.89
C TYR A 1052 42.24 9.32 -62.02
N GLY A 1053 41.05 9.93 -61.96
CA GLY A 1053 40.08 9.87 -63.04
C GLY A 1053 40.55 10.62 -64.29
N ALA A 1054 40.34 10.03 -65.45
CA ALA A 1054 40.67 10.68 -66.72
C ALA A 1054 39.82 11.95 -66.91
N ARG A 1055 40.47 13.10 -67.08
CA ARG A 1055 39.81 14.30 -67.59
C ARG A 1055 39.23 13.97 -68.99
N PRO A 1056 37.95 14.27 -69.26
CA PRO A 1056 37.42 14.18 -70.62
C PRO A 1056 38.27 15.02 -71.58
N ALA A 1057 38.62 14.46 -72.73
CA ALA A 1057 39.43 15.16 -73.73
C ALA A 1057 38.61 16.34 -74.30
N ALA A 1058 39.14 17.55 -74.18
CA ALA A 1058 38.52 18.73 -74.76
C ALA A 1058 38.72 18.76 -76.28
N LEU A 1059 37.62 18.65 -77.03
CA LEU A 1059 37.55 19.05 -78.44
C LEU A 1059 36.93 20.44 -78.52
N GLY A 1060 37.63 21.38 -79.16
CA GLY A 1060 37.44 22.81 -78.96
C GLY A 1060 36.20 23.44 -79.62
N GLY A 1061 35.87 24.67 -79.18
CA GLY A 1061 34.67 25.40 -79.62
C GLY A 1061 34.63 26.89 -79.26
N ALA A 1062 35.77 27.57 -79.38
CA ALA A 1062 35.99 29.02 -79.41
C ALA A 1062 34.88 30.04 -78.94
N ASN A 1063 35.18 30.70 -77.81
CA ASN A 1063 35.16 32.17 -77.67
C ASN A 1063 33.78 32.91 -77.52
N PRO A 1064 33.73 34.24 -77.23
CA PRO A 1064 33.30 34.65 -75.88
C PRO A 1064 32.23 35.77 -75.82
N SER A 1065 31.85 36.19 -74.61
CA SER A 1065 31.10 37.43 -74.35
C SER A 1065 31.58 38.11 -73.05
N PRO A 1066 31.82 39.45 -73.03
CA PRO A 1066 32.41 40.15 -71.89
C PRO A 1066 31.32 40.92 -71.07
N PRO A 1067 31.57 42.02 -70.32
CA PRO A 1067 31.18 42.06 -68.90
C PRO A 1067 29.97 42.96 -68.60
N GLY A 1068 29.41 42.83 -67.40
CA GLY A 1068 28.28 43.63 -66.93
C GLY A 1068 28.65 44.99 -66.31
N THR A 1069 27.63 45.73 -65.87
CA THR A 1069 27.74 47.05 -65.22
C THR A 1069 26.71 47.19 -64.08
N ALA A 1070 26.92 48.14 -63.17
CA ALA A 1070 26.18 48.30 -61.91
C ALA A 1070 25.23 49.53 -61.89
N MET A 1071 24.82 49.94 -60.67
CA MET A 1071 24.17 51.20 -60.25
C MET A 1071 22.63 51.22 -60.17
N GLY A 1072 22.11 51.90 -59.13
CA GLY A 1072 20.70 52.35 -59.06
C GLY A 1072 20.03 52.29 -57.68
N HIS A 1073 20.24 53.29 -56.81
CA HIS A 1073 19.41 53.48 -55.59
C HIS A 1073 18.09 54.21 -55.93
N ALA A 1074 16.97 53.80 -55.30
CA ALA A 1074 15.99 54.71 -54.69
C ALA A 1074 14.94 53.94 -53.84
N ASN A 1075 14.42 54.62 -52.81
CA ASN A 1075 13.24 54.28 -51.98
C ASN A 1075 12.31 55.54 -52.02
N PRO A 1076 11.07 55.61 -51.47
CA PRO A 1076 10.41 54.68 -50.55
C PRO A 1076 8.89 54.40 -50.79
N MET A 1077 8.29 53.61 -49.88
CA MET A 1077 6.87 53.63 -49.44
C MET A 1077 5.72 53.61 -50.48
N MET A 1078 5.05 52.45 -50.63
CA MET A 1078 3.73 52.21 -49.99
C MET A 1078 3.27 50.73 -50.12
N ASN A 1079 2.31 50.34 -49.27
CA ASN A 1079 1.65 49.02 -49.20
C ASN A 1079 0.23 49.28 -48.59
N PRO A 1080 -0.79 48.38 -48.67
CA PRO A 1080 -0.81 47.04 -49.26
C PRO A 1080 -2.00 46.68 -50.17
N ALA A 1081 -1.82 45.70 -51.05
CA ALA A 1081 -2.87 44.81 -51.57
C ALA A 1081 -2.24 43.49 -52.08
N SER A 1082 -2.93 42.36 -51.97
CA SER A 1082 -2.43 41.03 -52.37
C SER A 1082 -2.98 40.56 -53.72
N ALA A 1083 -2.27 39.63 -54.37
CA ALA A 1083 -2.36 39.35 -55.82
C ALA A 1083 -3.27 38.15 -56.22
N GLN A 1084 -3.49 38.01 -57.53
CA GLN A 1084 -4.29 36.96 -58.18
C GLN A 1084 -3.43 35.92 -58.94
N LEU A 1085 -4.08 34.79 -59.28
CA LEU A 1085 -3.90 33.84 -60.41
C LEU A 1085 -2.53 33.63 -61.12
N GLU A 1086 -2.26 32.34 -61.36
CA GLU A 1086 -1.84 31.65 -62.62
C GLU A 1086 -1.11 32.46 -63.74
N ALA A 1087 -0.13 31.90 -64.48
CA ALA A 1087 -0.18 30.58 -65.11
C ALA A 1087 1.16 30.03 -65.69
N ALA A 1088 1.13 28.73 -66.06
CA ALA A 1088 1.76 28.09 -67.24
C ALA A 1088 3.30 27.94 -67.40
N LYS A 1089 3.75 26.70 -67.09
CA LYS A 1089 4.58 25.79 -67.94
C LYS A 1089 5.90 26.30 -68.58
N THR A 1090 7.01 25.87 -67.95
CA THR A 1090 8.21 25.27 -68.57
C THR A 1090 8.88 24.35 -67.52
N GLY A 1091 9.90 23.52 -67.79
CA GLY A 1091 10.65 23.26 -69.03
C GLY A 1091 10.93 21.78 -69.29
N ASN A 1092 12.18 21.32 -69.19
CA ASN A 1092 12.65 20.02 -69.74
C ASN A 1092 13.73 19.31 -68.89
N THR A 1093 13.78 17.97 -69.01
CA THR A 1093 14.95 17.05 -68.81
C THR A 1093 15.89 17.19 -67.59
N VAL A 1094 15.72 16.29 -66.61
CA VAL A 1094 16.82 15.51 -65.99
C VAL A 1094 16.36 14.04 -65.87
N ARG A 1095 16.60 13.22 -66.90
CA ARG A 1095 16.14 11.80 -66.94
C ARG A 1095 17.29 10.79 -67.06
N ASP A 1096 18.51 11.25 -67.30
CA ASP A 1096 19.60 10.42 -67.84
C ASP A 1096 20.59 9.87 -66.80
N SER A 1097 20.46 10.26 -65.52
CA SER A 1097 21.38 9.80 -64.46
C SER A 1097 21.13 8.38 -63.95
N PHE A 1098 19.97 7.77 -64.26
CA PHE A 1098 19.58 6.42 -63.77
C PHE A 1098 19.67 5.31 -64.83
N THR A 1099 19.95 5.62 -66.09
CA THR A 1099 19.97 4.64 -67.20
C THR A 1099 21.34 3.97 -67.39
N SER A 1100 22.42 4.52 -66.85
CA SER A 1100 23.80 4.02 -67.03
C SER A 1100 24.12 2.70 -66.31
N LEU A 1101 23.25 2.21 -65.44
CA LEU A 1101 23.43 0.97 -64.67
C LEU A 1101 22.74 -0.28 -65.28
N ARG A 1102 22.28 -0.24 -66.54
CA ARG A 1102 21.62 -1.38 -67.22
C ARG A 1102 22.20 -1.73 -68.60
N ARG A 1103 23.42 -2.29 -68.60
CA ARG A 1103 24.05 -3.22 -69.57
C ARG A 1103 25.46 -3.54 -69.05
N SER A 1104 26.00 -4.77 -69.09
CA SER A 1104 25.58 -6.06 -69.67
C SER A 1104 24.25 -6.62 -69.11
N SER A 1105 23.27 -7.08 -69.92
CA SER A 1105 23.27 -8.20 -70.91
C SER A 1105 23.19 -9.57 -70.19
N VAL A 1106 22.21 -10.46 -70.39
CA VAL A 1106 21.14 -10.68 -71.42
C VAL A 1106 19.95 -11.42 -70.73
N ALA A 1107 18.64 -11.29 -70.97
CA ALA A 1107 17.78 -10.45 -71.84
C ALA A 1107 16.50 -10.00 -71.07
N THR A 1108 15.29 -10.14 -71.64
CA THR A 1108 13.95 -9.81 -71.07
C THR A 1108 12.83 -10.47 -71.88
N PHE A 1109 11.68 -10.80 -71.28
CA PHE A 1109 10.38 -10.69 -71.95
C PHE A 1109 9.28 -10.26 -70.96
N PHE A 1110 8.45 -9.31 -71.39
CA PHE A 1110 7.27 -8.78 -70.70
C PHE A 1110 6.11 -8.75 -71.71
N THR A 1111 4.87 -8.83 -71.23
CA THR A 1111 3.71 -8.17 -71.86
C THR A 1111 2.83 -7.53 -70.76
N THR A 1112 1.91 -6.63 -71.15
CA THR A 1112 1.43 -5.52 -70.29
C THR A 1112 -0.02 -5.12 -70.56
N ALA A 1113 -0.78 -4.80 -69.51
CA ALA A 1113 -2.02 -3.99 -69.51
C ALA A 1113 -2.50 -3.77 -68.05
N SER A 1114 -3.36 -2.80 -67.71
CA SER A 1114 -3.44 -1.38 -68.11
C SER A 1114 -4.39 -0.64 -67.14
N GLU A 1115 -4.01 0.52 -66.61
CA GLU A 1115 -4.91 1.68 -66.34
C GLU A 1115 -6.06 1.52 -65.30
N GLN A 1116 -6.77 2.55 -64.77
CA GLN A 1116 -6.53 4.01 -64.68
C GLN A 1116 -7.26 4.63 -63.44
N THR A 1117 -6.77 5.80 -63.00
CA THR A 1117 -7.48 6.95 -62.36
C THR A 1117 -8.45 6.84 -61.16
N SER A 1118 -8.04 7.52 -60.08
CA SER A 1118 -8.72 8.67 -59.42
C SER A 1118 -9.73 8.52 -58.24
N HIS A 1119 -9.60 9.47 -57.32
CA HIS A 1119 -10.50 9.83 -56.19
C HIS A 1119 -11.77 10.56 -56.72
N ARG A 1120 -12.82 10.91 -55.95
CA ARG A 1120 -12.83 11.51 -54.59
C ARG A 1120 -14.25 11.59 -53.98
N SER A 1121 -14.33 11.71 -52.64
CA SER A 1121 -15.34 12.46 -51.86
C SER A 1121 -16.85 12.12 -51.90
N SER A 1122 -17.29 11.37 -50.88
CA SER A 1122 -18.30 11.76 -49.86
C SER A 1122 -19.68 12.35 -50.22
N THR A 1123 -20.74 11.75 -49.67
CA THR A 1123 -21.75 12.48 -48.84
C THR A 1123 -22.50 11.52 -47.90
N PHE A 1124 -23.07 12.04 -46.82
CA PHE A 1124 -23.99 11.32 -45.92
C PHE A 1124 -25.35 11.09 -46.59
N SER A 1125 -25.99 9.93 -46.33
CA SER A 1125 -27.35 9.90 -45.74
C SER A 1125 -27.78 8.50 -45.30
N THR A 1126 -28.62 8.49 -44.26
CA THR A 1126 -29.31 7.35 -43.65
C THR A 1126 -30.32 6.67 -44.58
N ALA A 1127 -30.43 5.34 -44.52
CA ALA A 1127 -31.71 4.64 -44.39
C ALA A 1127 -31.54 3.16 -44.00
N THR A 1128 -32.49 2.64 -43.23
CA THR A 1128 -32.63 1.25 -42.77
C THR A 1128 -33.27 0.33 -43.81
N THR A 1129 -32.73 -0.89 -43.96
CA THR A 1129 -33.41 -2.23 -44.02
C THR A 1129 -32.29 -3.25 -44.26
N ASP A 1130 -32.00 -4.26 -43.43
CA ASP A 1130 -32.82 -5.22 -42.67
C ASP A 1130 -33.30 -6.43 -43.50
N ASN A 1131 -33.09 -7.63 -42.93
CA ASN A 1131 -33.56 -8.98 -43.31
C ASN A 1131 -32.93 -9.80 -44.48
N THR A 1132 -32.39 -10.95 -44.05
CA THR A 1132 -32.67 -12.35 -44.50
C THR A 1132 -31.86 -13.09 -45.58
N GLU A 1133 -31.58 -14.36 -45.21
CA GLU A 1133 -31.33 -15.60 -45.96
C GLU A 1133 -30.02 -15.74 -46.79
N VAL A 1134 -29.13 -16.73 -46.63
CA VAL A 1134 -29.08 -18.13 -46.09
C VAL A 1134 -29.16 -19.23 -47.17
N ARG A 1135 -28.17 -20.15 -47.14
CA ARG A 1135 -27.88 -21.35 -47.99
C ARG A 1135 -26.93 -21.07 -49.19
N SER A 1136 -25.75 -21.70 -49.34
CA SER A 1136 -25.33 -23.13 -49.33
C SER A 1136 -25.72 -23.88 -50.61
N ALA A 1137 -24.93 -24.78 -51.22
CA ALA A 1137 -23.52 -25.22 -51.10
C ALA A 1137 -23.25 -26.30 -52.20
N THR A 1138 -22.13 -27.05 -52.09
CA THR A 1138 -21.81 -28.33 -52.77
C THR A 1138 -21.29 -28.29 -54.23
N GLY A 1139 -20.54 -29.34 -54.63
CA GLY A 1139 -19.86 -29.49 -55.93
C GLY A 1139 -18.37 -29.07 -55.90
N ALA A 1140 -17.40 -29.77 -55.29
CA ALA A 1140 -17.02 -31.20 -55.30
C ALA A 1140 -16.03 -31.59 -56.44
N GLU A 1141 -14.82 -31.99 -56.02
CA GLU A 1141 -13.93 -33.00 -56.64
C GLU A 1141 -13.25 -32.69 -58.02
N PHE A 1142 -12.11 -33.29 -58.42
CA PHE A 1142 -11.34 -34.44 -57.88
C PHE A 1142 -9.81 -34.37 -58.21
N LEU A 1143 -9.01 -35.07 -57.38
CA LEU A 1143 -7.75 -35.79 -57.69
C LEU A 1143 -6.41 -35.06 -57.99
N VAL A 1144 -5.34 -35.87 -57.87
CA VAL A 1144 -3.91 -35.50 -57.83
C VAL A 1144 -3.08 -36.59 -58.52
N ASP A 1145 -2.10 -36.20 -59.34
CA ASP A 1145 -0.88 -36.94 -59.71
C ASP A 1145 0.18 -35.87 -60.07
N SER A 1146 1.42 -35.89 -59.55
CA SER A 1146 2.60 -36.71 -59.94
C SER A 1146 3.02 -36.47 -61.41
N VAL A 1147 4.30 -36.28 -61.78
CA VAL A 1147 5.58 -36.77 -61.22
C VAL A 1147 6.73 -35.72 -61.30
N ASP A 1148 7.67 -35.87 -60.36
CA ASP A 1148 9.06 -35.38 -60.25
C ASP A 1148 9.84 -34.92 -61.51
N PHE A 1149 10.80 -34.00 -61.32
CA PHE A 1149 12.03 -33.95 -62.11
C PHE A 1149 13.26 -33.54 -61.28
N SER A 1150 13.98 -34.57 -60.80
CA SER A 1150 15.23 -34.49 -60.06
C SER A 1150 16.42 -33.91 -60.87
N LYS A 1151 16.47 -32.58 -61.04
CA LYS A 1151 17.65 -31.84 -61.53
C LYS A 1151 17.82 -30.47 -60.84
N TRP A 1152 18.53 -30.45 -59.70
CA TRP A 1152 19.43 -29.36 -59.28
C TRP A 1152 20.41 -29.94 -58.25
N ALA A 1153 21.70 -29.76 -58.52
CA ALA A 1153 22.86 -30.13 -57.70
C ALA A 1153 23.98 -29.12 -57.99
#